data_AF-A0A310SMY1-F1
#
_entry.id   AF-A0A310SMY1-F1
#
_cell.length_a   1.000
_cell.length_b   1.000
_cell.length_c   1.000
_cell.angle_alpha   90.00
_cell.angle_beta   90.00
_cell.angle_gamma   90.00
#
_symmetry.space_group_name_H-M   'P 1'
#
loop_
_entity.id
_entity.type
_entity.pdbx_description
1 polymer ?
#
loop_
_entity_poly.entity_id
_entity_poly.type
_entity_poly.pdbx_seq_one_letter_code
_entity_poly.pdbx_strand_id
1 'polypeptide(L)'
;MFPIILRKSIEFLGPIFIKFGQWASTRKDLFPKDVCHTLSQLQQSTSAHSWIYTKQLLKAVYGSNWRNIFVKFEHEIPIGSGCCAQVYKAWVDLNAPVDITRIPRISAFIQIMEYLRFGSLIALIERTLNDKIDEVPNNNAYITRKLQPVAVKILHPGIKGQLRRDLSIMRGICKYATYVMPKLQWLSLTDCIDEFSQIMENQVDMNLEAANLIQFANNFSTRKDVVFPRPYTNFTQREVLVESFHEGSSISVYLNGHHTKLQEKLAKIGIKTILKMVFNDNFIHCDMHPGNILVQTNYEPTGRISAWFWKLINHDYLPVYPRLVILDCGLVVSLNDRCRQNLVDVFRSVLMGNGELAAEYILEHSSCVSPDPDGFKRTMKDIVNSHLQSRTNVVNVSTVVTELFSAMVQHRVKQDGTFSSVILSMVVIEGLGRSLDPNIDIFTEVIPSFEMLLSSVWFEVIAAALLTILIFATSHRPAWWFWTGASHKTSAPVEEKHDRKFETVSNVPGPYPLPILGTRWIFSCIGYYKLNKIHDAYKDLNQRYGALCKEEALWNFPVISVFSRQDIEAILRRNCKYPLRPPQEVISYYRQTRHDRYTNLGLVNEQGQTWHDLRTALTSELTGASTVLGFFPALNVVADSFIELIRRRRTGYKVTGFEELAYKMGLESTCTLILGRHLGFLKPDSSSELAVRLAEAVRVHFTASRDAFYGLPLWKLLPTSAYKQLIESEDAIYNIISEIVEATILEKRDDARDESVEAVLQSILKQKHLDIRDKKAAIVDFIAAGIHTLGNTLVFLFHLIGRNPSVQAKLYEETYSLAPAGCDLTIDNLRQAKYLRACITESFRMIPTTTCIARILDEPIELSGYRFTAGTTVLLHTWIAGLNEKNFKNAGKYLPERWLTPVSPHSPLLVAPFGAGRRICPGKRFVELALQLILAKIVREFEIIVDEELDLQFEFILAPKGPVLLGFRDRS
;
A
#
# COMPACT_ATOMS: atom_id res chain seq x y z
N MET A 1 62.09 4.97 -18.10
CA MET A 1 62.13 6.27 -18.82
C MET A 1 60.81 6.57 -19.52
N PHE A 2 60.29 5.66 -20.35
CA PHE A 2 59.01 5.83 -21.07
C PHE A 2 57.80 6.20 -20.18
N PRO A 3 57.51 5.53 -19.04
CA PRO A 3 56.35 5.90 -18.21
C PRO A 3 56.41 7.33 -17.63
N ILE A 4 57.62 7.79 -17.30
CA ILE A 4 57.84 9.15 -16.76
C ILE A 4 57.62 10.20 -17.84
N ILE A 5 58.13 9.95 -19.05
CA ILE A 5 57.91 10.82 -20.21
C ILE A 5 56.40 10.86 -20.51
N LEU A 6 55.73 9.72 -20.56
CA LEU A 6 54.29 9.62 -20.80
C LEU A 6 53.49 10.46 -19.80
N ARG A 7 53.76 10.34 -18.50
CA ARG A 7 53.11 11.15 -17.46
C ARG A 7 53.34 12.64 -17.67
N LYS A 8 54.58 13.06 -17.91
CA LYS A 8 54.93 14.48 -18.11
C LYS A 8 54.30 15.04 -19.39
N SER A 9 54.21 14.25 -20.45
CA SER A 9 53.49 14.60 -21.67
C SER A 9 52.00 14.76 -21.42
N ILE A 10 51.37 13.86 -20.65
CA ILE A 10 49.96 13.97 -20.26
C ILE A 10 49.70 15.22 -19.41
N GLU A 11 50.55 15.51 -18.42
CA GLU A 11 50.47 16.74 -17.62
C GLU A 11 50.63 18.01 -18.46
N PHE A 12 51.43 17.94 -19.52
CA PHE A 12 51.65 19.06 -20.44
C PHE A 12 50.47 19.27 -21.39
N LEU A 13 49.84 18.18 -21.85
CA LEU A 13 48.73 18.23 -22.82
C LEU A 13 47.46 18.87 -22.26
N GLY A 14 47.25 18.80 -20.94
CA GLY A 14 46.20 19.55 -20.26
C GLY A 14 45.25 18.72 -19.39
N PRO A 15 44.29 19.37 -18.72
CA PRO A 15 43.39 18.77 -17.74
C PRO A 15 42.59 17.56 -18.24
N ILE A 16 42.18 17.53 -19.52
CA ILE A 16 41.41 16.40 -20.04
C ILE A 16 42.30 15.16 -20.19
N PHE A 17 43.51 15.33 -20.70
CA PHE A 17 44.45 14.23 -20.83
C PHE A 17 44.87 13.69 -19.46
N ILE A 18 45.04 14.57 -18.47
CA ILE A 18 45.26 14.18 -17.07
C ILE A 18 44.09 13.30 -16.59
N LYS A 19 42.84 13.67 -16.89
CA LYS A 19 41.65 12.90 -16.53
C LYS A 19 41.64 11.49 -17.12
N PHE A 20 41.96 11.36 -18.41
CA PHE A 20 42.13 10.05 -19.04
C PHE A 20 43.25 9.23 -18.40
N GLY A 21 44.38 9.87 -18.05
CA GLY A 21 45.46 9.23 -17.32
C GLY A 21 45.03 8.71 -15.95
N GLN A 22 44.22 9.48 -15.22
CA GLN A 22 43.64 9.08 -13.94
C GLN A 22 42.75 7.82 -14.09
N TRP A 23 41.87 7.78 -15.09
CA TRP A 23 41.03 6.60 -15.34
C TRP A 23 41.82 5.40 -15.85
N ALA A 24 42.77 5.60 -16.78
CA ALA A 24 43.61 4.52 -17.28
C ALA A 24 44.45 3.87 -16.17
N SER A 25 44.86 4.64 -15.16
CA SER A 25 45.66 4.13 -14.05
C SER A 25 44.94 3.11 -13.15
N THR A 26 43.60 3.04 -13.19
CA THR A 26 42.83 2.05 -12.43
C THR A 26 42.71 0.70 -13.16
N ARG A 27 43.09 0.63 -14.43
CA ARG A 27 42.90 -0.52 -15.33
C ARG A 27 44.17 -1.33 -15.53
N LYS A 28 44.59 -2.02 -14.46
CA LYS A 28 45.76 -2.92 -14.43
C LYS A 28 45.61 -4.14 -15.37
N ASP A 29 44.40 -4.38 -15.86
CA ASP A 29 44.04 -5.44 -16.80
C ASP A 29 44.14 -5.01 -18.27
N LEU A 30 44.07 -3.70 -18.57
CA LEU A 30 44.24 -3.16 -19.93
C LEU A 30 45.63 -2.57 -20.17
N PHE A 31 46.24 -2.00 -19.15
CA PHE A 31 47.52 -1.31 -19.27
C PHE A 31 48.61 -1.99 -18.41
N PRO A 32 49.88 -1.93 -18.83
CA PRO A 32 50.99 -2.45 -18.04
C PRO A 32 51.04 -1.85 -16.62
N LYS A 33 51.38 -2.68 -15.62
CA LYS A 33 51.37 -2.28 -14.19
C LYS A 33 52.25 -1.07 -13.88
N ASP A 34 53.40 -0.96 -14.55
CA ASP A 34 54.34 0.16 -14.45
C ASP A 34 53.78 1.46 -15.04
N VAL A 35 53.00 1.37 -16.12
CA VAL A 35 52.25 2.49 -16.69
C VAL A 35 51.14 2.93 -15.73
N CYS A 36 50.31 2.00 -15.24
CA CYS A 36 49.25 2.32 -14.27
C CYS A 36 49.80 2.97 -12.98
N HIS A 37 50.88 2.42 -12.42
CA HIS A 37 51.53 2.98 -11.24
C HIS A 37 52.08 4.40 -11.48
N THR A 38 52.61 4.66 -12.66
CA THR A 38 53.12 6.00 -13.00
C THR A 38 51.98 6.99 -13.21
N LEU A 39 50.91 6.57 -13.89
CA LEU A 39 49.73 7.41 -14.12
C LEU A 39 48.89 7.64 -12.86
N SER A 40 48.91 6.75 -11.87
CA SER A 40 48.15 6.94 -10.61
C SER A 40 48.63 8.17 -9.82
N GLN A 41 49.86 8.63 -10.05
CA GLN A 41 50.38 9.89 -9.48
C GLN A 41 49.56 11.11 -9.94
N LEU A 42 48.92 11.04 -11.11
CA LEU A 42 48.04 12.10 -11.61
C LEU A 42 46.75 12.25 -10.80
N GLN A 43 46.38 11.27 -9.97
CA GLN A 43 45.15 11.30 -9.18
C GLN A 43 45.22 12.28 -8.01
N GLN A 44 46.42 12.62 -7.52
CA GLN A 44 46.59 13.47 -6.32
C GLN A 44 47.75 14.48 -6.42
N SER A 45 48.69 14.30 -7.34
CA SER A 45 49.95 15.06 -7.41
C SER A 45 50.20 15.65 -8.80
N THR A 46 49.21 16.34 -9.34
CA THR A 46 49.39 17.15 -10.55
C THR A 46 50.24 18.40 -10.26
N SER A 47 50.58 19.15 -11.31
CA SER A 47 51.34 20.40 -11.16
C SER A 47 50.51 21.48 -10.45
N ALA A 48 50.90 21.84 -9.22
CA ALA A 48 50.24 22.88 -8.42
C ALA A 48 50.59 24.30 -8.90
N HIS A 49 49.66 25.24 -8.71
CA HIS A 49 49.90 26.68 -8.85
C HIS A 49 50.47 27.27 -7.57
N SER A 50 51.08 28.46 -7.65
CA SER A 50 51.71 29.07 -6.47
C SER A 50 50.71 29.54 -5.41
N TRP A 51 51.12 29.50 -4.14
CA TRP A 51 50.33 30.08 -3.03
C TRP A 51 49.98 31.56 -3.25
N ILE A 52 50.80 32.28 -4.01
CA ILE A 52 50.60 33.70 -4.33
C ILE A 52 49.35 33.87 -5.18
N TYR A 53 49.16 33.03 -6.20
CA TYR A 53 47.93 33.00 -6.97
C TYR A 53 46.71 32.71 -6.07
N THR A 54 46.81 31.73 -5.17
CA THR A 54 45.73 31.41 -4.21
C THR A 54 45.36 32.61 -3.35
N LYS A 55 46.34 33.28 -2.73
CA LYS A 55 46.11 34.50 -1.92
C LYS A 55 45.43 35.60 -2.72
N GLN A 56 45.87 35.83 -3.94
CA GLN A 56 45.29 36.87 -4.80
C GLN A 56 43.87 36.55 -5.25
N LEU A 57 43.59 35.28 -5.54
CA LEU A 57 42.23 34.85 -5.86
C LEU A 57 41.31 35.02 -4.64
N LEU A 58 41.72 34.57 -3.45
CA LEU A 58 40.94 34.77 -2.22
C LEU A 58 40.68 36.26 -1.93
N LYS A 59 41.70 37.11 -2.11
CA LYS A 59 41.56 38.57 -1.99
C LYS A 59 40.64 39.17 -3.05
N ALA A 60 40.64 38.64 -4.27
CA ALA A 60 39.78 39.11 -5.34
C ALA A 60 38.32 38.68 -5.14
N VAL A 61 38.08 37.51 -4.54
CA VAL A 61 36.74 36.94 -4.33
C VAL A 61 36.07 37.46 -3.05
N TYR A 62 36.82 37.57 -1.95
CA TYR A 62 36.29 37.94 -0.62
C TYR A 62 36.78 39.30 -0.11
N GLY A 63 37.45 40.08 -0.97
CA GLY A 63 37.97 41.40 -0.63
C GLY A 63 39.26 41.40 0.21
N SER A 64 39.71 42.58 0.62
CA SER A 64 40.95 42.77 1.39
C SER A 64 40.92 42.09 2.77
N ASN A 65 39.73 41.83 3.31
CA ASN A 65 39.51 41.28 4.64
C ASN A 65 39.23 39.77 4.63
N TRP A 66 39.60 39.04 3.57
CA TRP A 66 39.36 37.60 3.42
C TRP A 66 39.88 36.76 4.60
N ARG A 67 40.91 37.23 5.33
CA ARG A 67 41.42 36.58 6.56
C ARG A 67 40.46 36.62 7.75
N ASN A 68 39.43 37.47 7.73
CA ASN A 68 38.35 37.41 8.72
C ASN A 68 37.47 36.17 8.53
N ILE A 69 37.37 35.67 7.29
CA ILE A 69 36.65 34.45 6.94
C ILE A 69 37.57 33.24 7.11
N PHE A 70 38.72 33.24 6.43
CA PHE A 70 39.72 32.17 6.51
C PHE A 70 40.80 32.54 7.54
N VAL A 71 40.51 32.23 8.80
CA VAL A 71 41.32 32.63 9.96
C VAL A 71 42.71 31.98 9.95
N LYS A 72 42.82 30.75 9.45
CA LYS A 72 44.09 30.02 9.38
C LYS A 72 44.09 29.01 8.23
N PHE A 73 45.19 28.92 7.49
CA PHE A 73 45.53 27.78 6.63
C PHE A 73 46.55 26.90 7.34
N GLU A 74 46.45 25.58 7.20
CA GLU A 74 47.41 24.66 7.85
C GLU A 74 48.82 24.84 7.29
N HIS A 75 48.93 24.88 5.95
CA HIS A 75 50.17 25.06 5.21
C HIS A 75 49.92 25.85 3.91
N GLU A 76 50.97 26.50 3.37
CA GLU A 76 50.94 27.16 2.05
C GLU A 76 51.04 26.17 0.88
N ILE A 77 51.37 24.90 1.17
CA ILE A 77 51.42 23.81 0.20
C ILE A 77 50.04 23.13 0.17
N PRO A 78 49.43 22.90 -1.00
CA PRO A 78 48.14 22.23 -1.08
C PRO A 78 48.23 20.78 -0.59
N ILE A 79 47.17 20.29 0.05
CA ILE A 79 47.05 18.89 0.50
C ILE A 79 46.79 17.92 -0.65
N GLY A 80 46.33 18.42 -1.80
CA GLY A 80 46.16 17.66 -3.02
C GLY A 80 45.99 18.58 -4.23
N SER A 81 46.48 18.16 -5.39
CA SER A 81 46.37 18.88 -6.66
C SER A 81 45.79 17.95 -7.72
N GLY A 82 44.60 18.30 -8.24
CA GLY A 82 43.86 17.55 -9.25
C GLY A 82 44.01 18.15 -10.65
N CYS A 83 43.15 17.74 -11.59
CA CYS A 83 43.21 18.24 -12.97
C CYS A 83 42.75 19.71 -13.10
N CYS A 84 41.74 20.12 -12.34
CA CYS A 84 41.10 21.43 -12.46
C CYS A 84 41.35 22.37 -11.27
N ALA A 85 41.69 21.83 -10.10
CA ALA A 85 41.86 22.58 -8.86
C ALA A 85 42.86 21.93 -7.90
N GLN A 86 43.32 22.69 -6.91
CA GLN A 86 44.07 22.20 -5.76
C GLN A 86 43.36 22.54 -4.45
N VAL A 87 43.56 21.71 -3.43
CA VAL A 87 42.82 21.77 -2.15
C VAL A 87 43.77 22.14 -1.02
N TYR A 88 43.28 22.94 -0.08
CA TYR A 88 43.94 23.31 1.15
C TYR A 88 43.08 22.99 2.37
N LYS A 89 43.70 22.72 3.51
CA LYS A 89 43.00 22.68 4.80
C LYS A 89 43.06 24.05 5.47
N ALA A 90 41.91 24.57 5.89
CA ALA A 90 41.79 25.85 6.56
C ALA A 90 40.80 25.80 7.73
N TRP A 91 40.77 26.86 8.55
CA TRP A 91 39.79 27.09 9.59
C TRP A 91 39.03 28.37 9.30
N VAL A 92 37.70 28.27 9.25
CA VAL A 92 36.81 29.41 8.98
C VAL A 92 35.98 29.78 10.20
N ASP A 93 35.66 31.07 10.31
CA ASP A 93 34.64 31.57 11.22
C ASP A 93 33.29 31.61 10.49
N LEU A 94 32.35 30.75 10.90
CA LEU A 94 31.04 30.63 10.27
C LEU A 94 30.16 31.88 10.43
N ASN A 95 30.51 32.77 11.39
CA ASN A 95 29.75 33.99 11.67
C ASN A 95 30.34 35.23 11.00
N ALA A 96 31.44 35.09 10.24
CA ALA A 96 32.06 36.22 9.56
C ALA A 96 31.14 36.76 8.44
N PRO A 97 30.85 38.08 8.41
CA PRO A 97 30.06 38.67 7.33
C PRO A 97 30.83 38.56 6.01
N VAL A 98 30.16 38.07 4.96
CA VAL A 98 30.74 37.92 3.62
C VAL A 98 30.27 39.08 2.75
N ASP A 99 31.19 40.01 2.44
CA ASP A 99 30.92 41.12 1.53
C ASP A 99 31.51 40.78 0.15
N ILE A 100 30.69 40.23 -0.75
CA ILE A 100 31.13 39.70 -2.05
C ILE A 100 31.33 40.88 -3.02
N THR A 101 32.56 41.39 -3.10
CA THR A 101 32.88 42.52 -3.97
C THR A 101 33.28 42.09 -5.38
N ARG A 102 32.34 42.12 -6.33
CA ARG A 102 32.51 42.14 -7.82
C ARG A 102 33.31 40.98 -8.46
N ILE A 103 33.11 40.82 -9.78
CA ILE A 103 33.78 39.81 -10.64
C ILE A 103 35.31 39.86 -10.43
N PRO A 104 35.96 38.78 -9.99
CA PRO A 104 37.38 38.80 -9.67
C PRO A 104 38.22 38.99 -10.95
N ARG A 105 38.98 40.10 -11.04
CA ARG A 105 39.98 40.31 -12.10
C ARG A 105 41.38 40.21 -11.51
N ILE A 106 41.99 39.04 -11.64
CA ILE A 106 43.43 38.84 -11.38
C ILE A 106 44.20 39.47 -12.56
N SER A 107 45.29 40.19 -12.28
CA SER A 107 46.14 40.81 -13.30
C SER A 107 46.59 39.81 -14.37
N ALA A 108 46.49 40.20 -15.65
CA ALA A 108 46.87 39.36 -16.80
C ALA A 108 48.35 38.91 -16.73
N PHE A 109 49.23 39.74 -16.16
CA PHE A 109 50.64 39.42 -15.96
C PHE A 109 50.84 38.19 -15.06
N ILE A 110 50.09 38.10 -13.97
CA ILE A 110 50.19 37.01 -12.99
C ILE A 110 49.63 35.71 -13.58
N GLN A 111 48.55 35.80 -14.35
CA GLN A 111 48.01 34.64 -15.09
C GLN A 111 49.00 34.11 -16.13
N ILE A 112 49.70 34.97 -16.87
CA ILE A 112 50.70 34.58 -17.88
C ILE A 112 51.94 33.96 -17.22
N MET A 113 52.42 34.53 -16.10
CA MET A 113 53.60 34.04 -15.38
C MET A 113 53.37 32.69 -14.71
N GLU A 114 52.18 32.45 -14.16
CA GLU A 114 51.78 31.12 -13.64
C GLU A 114 51.60 30.11 -14.78
N TYR A 115 51.04 30.51 -15.92
CA TYR A 115 50.90 29.67 -17.11
C TYR A 115 52.26 29.18 -17.64
N LEU A 116 53.29 30.03 -17.59
CA LEU A 116 54.67 29.71 -17.98
C LEU A 116 55.48 29.02 -16.86
N ARG A 117 54.88 28.72 -15.70
CA ARG A 117 55.49 28.06 -14.52
C ARG A 117 56.68 28.81 -13.89
N PHE A 118 56.70 30.15 -13.92
CA PHE A 118 57.75 30.97 -13.29
C PHE A 118 57.46 31.35 -11.82
N GLY A 119 56.57 30.64 -11.12
CA GLY A 119 56.07 31.01 -9.78
C GLY A 119 57.13 31.16 -8.69
N SER A 120 58.27 30.46 -8.79
CA SER A 120 59.41 30.62 -7.86
C SER A 120 60.06 32.01 -7.93
N LEU A 121 60.01 32.68 -9.08
CA LEU A 121 60.56 34.02 -9.28
C LEU A 121 59.70 35.10 -8.59
N ILE A 122 58.37 34.93 -8.58
CA ILE A 122 57.43 35.85 -7.89
C ILE A 122 57.58 35.73 -6.37
N ALA A 123 57.72 34.51 -5.84
CA ALA A 123 57.93 34.29 -4.40
C ALA A 123 59.22 34.95 -3.88
N LEU A 124 60.24 35.05 -4.73
CA LEU A 124 61.48 35.76 -4.44
C LEU A 124 61.26 37.29 -4.47
N ILE A 125 60.55 37.82 -5.47
CA ILE A 125 60.28 39.26 -5.63
C ILE A 125 59.38 39.77 -4.49
N GLU A 126 58.34 39.03 -4.08
CA GLU A 126 57.41 39.44 -3.02
C GLU A 126 58.06 39.38 -1.61
N ARG A 127 58.94 38.39 -1.35
CA ARG A 127 59.77 38.35 -0.13
C ARG A 127 60.72 39.55 0.00
N THR A 128 61.07 40.18 -1.11
CA THR A 128 61.98 41.34 -1.12
C THR A 128 61.23 42.68 -1.01
N LEU A 129 59.92 42.71 -1.27
CA LEU A 129 59.10 43.93 -1.29
C LEU A 129 58.21 44.12 -0.05
N ASN A 130 57.83 43.06 0.66
CA ASN A 130 56.93 43.13 1.81
C ASN A 130 57.64 42.74 3.13
N ASP A 131 58.50 43.62 3.63
CA ASP A 131 59.15 43.51 4.94
C ASP A 131 58.38 44.29 6.04
N LYS A 132 57.07 44.45 5.89
CA LYS A 132 56.18 45.02 6.91
C LYS A 132 55.02 44.09 7.20
N ILE A 133 55.33 43.12 8.06
CA ILE A 133 54.52 42.49 9.11
C ILE A 133 53.00 42.54 8.89
N ASP A 134 52.45 41.37 8.54
CA ASP A 134 51.07 40.98 8.83
C ASP A 134 50.84 41.02 10.35
N GLU A 135 50.53 42.20 10.91
CA GLU A 135 50.03 42.29 12.29
C GLU A 135 48.60 41.73 12.34
N VAL A 136 48.44 40.64 13.09
CA VAL A 136 47.14 40.12 13.51
C VAL A 136 46.47 41.20 14.38
N PRO A 137 45.25 41.68 14.06
CA PRO A 137 44.60 42.69 14.88
C PRO A 137 44.29 42.10 16.26
N ASN A 138 45.01 42.58 17.27
CA ASN A 138 44.73 42.33 18.66
C ASN A 138 43.61 43.30 19.06
N ASN A 139 42.35 42.85 19.01
CA ASN A 139 41.26 43.62 19.61
C ASN A 139 40.25 42.72 20.32
N ASN A 140 40.10 43.02 21.60
CA ASN A 140 39.26 42.38 22.59
C ASN A 140 37.79 42.39 22.17
N ALA A 141 37.31 41.25 21.71
CA ALA A 141 35.95 40.81 21.96
C ALA A 141 36.03 39.28 22.12
N TYR A 142 35.97 38.82 23.37
CA TYR A 142 35.78 37.40 23.70
C TYR A 142 34.37 36.98 23.25
N ILE A 143 34.15 36.90 21.95
CA ILE A 143 33.20 35.97 21.38
C ILE A 143 34.00 34.71 21.17
N THR A 144 33.61 33.62 21.81
CA THR A 144 34.10 32.26 21.57
C THR A 144 33.92 31.92 20.08
N ARG A 145 34.88 32.32 19.24
CA ARG A 145 34.85 32.03 17.79
C ARG A 145 34.94 30.52 17.62
N LYS A 146 33.82 29.90 17.25
CA LYS A 146 33.75 28.47 16.97
C LYS A 146 34.34 28.22 15.58
N LEU A 147 35.67 28.11 15.51
CA LEU A 147 36.38 27.86 14.27
C LEU A 147 36.10 26.44 13.76
N GLN A 148 35.73 26.33 12.49
CA GLN A 148 35.40 25.06 11.86
C GLN A 148 36.51 24.69 10.84
N PRO A 149 37.11 23.48 10.93
CA PRO A 149 38.02 23.01 9.90
C PRO A 149 37.27 22.72 8.59
N VAL A 150 37.82 23.21 7.48
CA VAL A 150 37.25 23.12 6.13
C VAL A 150 38.32 22.76 5.11
N ALA A 151 37.90 22.09 4.04
CA ALA A 151 38.66 21.97 2.81
C ALA A 151 38.30 23.16 1.90
N VAL A 152 39.32 23.82 1.36
CA VAL A 152 39.20 24.96 0.45
C VAL A 152 39.81 24.55 -0.88
N LYS A 153 38.96 24.32 -1.88
CA LYS A 153 39.34 23.91 -3.23
C LYS A 153 39.38 25.13 -4.15
N ILE A 154 40.51 25.31 -4.83
CA ILE A 154 40.86 26.50 -5.61
C ILE A 154 41.16 26.11 -7.06
N LEU A 155 40.45 26.68 -8.02
CA LEU A 155 40.67 26.43 -9.45
C LEU A 155 42.08 26.84 -9.92
N HIS A 156 42.70 26.04 -10.78
CA HIS A 156 43.97 26.38 -11.43
C HIS A 156 43.84 27.59 -12.37
N PRO A 157 44.91 28.39 -12.53
CA PRO A 157 44.91 29.55 -13.42
C PRO A 157 44.64 29.16 -14.88
N GLY A 158 43.72 29.90 -15.52
CA GLY A 158 43.42 29.75 -16.94
C GLY A 158 42.77 28.43 -17.35
N ILE A 159 42.28 27.62 -16.40
CA ILE A 159 41.80 26.24 -16.65
C ILE A 159 40.71 26.15 -17.72
N LYS A 160 39.79 27.13 -17.78
CA LYS A 160 38.73 27.22 -18.81
C LYS A 160 39.32 27.32 -20.22
N GLY A 161 40.41 28.06 -20.38
CA GLY A 161 41.11 28.18 -21.66
C GLY A 161 41.89 26.91 -22.03
N GLN A 162 42.42 26.19 -21.04
CA GLN A 162 43.09 24.91 -21.25
C GLN A 162 42.08 23.85 -21.73
N LEU A 163 40.94 23.70 -21.04
CA LEU A 163 39.87 22.78 -21.43
C LEU A 163 39.40 22.98 -22.88
N ARG A 164 39.17 24.23 -23.30
CA ARG A 164 38.74 24.52 -24.70
C ARG A 164 39.78 24.07 -25.74
N ARG A 165 41.08 24.21 -25.44
CA ARG A 165 42.15 23.74 -26.33
C ARG A 165 42.18 22.23 -26.39
N ASP A 166 42.15 21.58 -25.23
CA ASP A 166 42.15 20.12 -25.12
C ASP A 166 40.99 19.50 -25.91
N LEU A 167 39.79 20.05 -25.76
CA LEU A 167 38.60 19.61 -26.49
C LEU A 167 38.73 19.80 -28.00
N SER A 168 39.34 20.91 -28.43
CA SER A 168 39.59 21.16 -29.86
C SER A 168 40.59 20.15 -30.43
N ILE A 169 41.64 19.82 -29.68
CA ILE A 169 42.64 18.80 -30.04
C ILE A 169 41.97 17.42 -30.11
N MET A 170 41.19 17.04 -29.09
CA MET A 170 40.49 15.75 -29.05
C MET A 170 39.49 15.58 -30.17
N ARG A 171 38.68 16.61 -30.47
CA ARG A 171 37.78 16.60 -31.63
C ARG A 171 38.56 16.41 -32.94
N GLY A 172 39.72 17.04 -33.06
CA GLY A 172 40.63 16.85 -34.20
C GLY A 172 41.15 15.41 -34.31
N ILE A 173 41.64 14.84 -33.20
CA ILE A 173 42.12 13.46 -33.13
C ILE A 173 41.00 12.47 -33.48
N CYS A 174 39.81 12.63 -32.93
CA CYS A 174 38.69 11.71 -33.22
C CYS A 174 38.17 11.85 -34.64
N LYS A 175 38.12 13.06 -35.22
CA LYS A 175 37.81 13.24 -36.64
C LYS A 175 38.85 12.54 -37.52
N TYR A 176 40.13 12.67 -37.19
CA TYR A 176 41.22 11.99 -37.90
C TYR A 176 41.15 10.46 -37.74
N ALA A 177 40.91 9.96 -36.52
CA ALA A 177 40.78 8.53 -36.25
C ALA A 177 39.60 7.90 -37.01
N THR A 178 38.44 8.58 -37.04
CA THR A 178 37.27 8.15 -37.82
C THR A 178 37.53 8.23 -39.32
N TYR A 179 38.35 9.18 -39.78
CA TYR A 179 38.77 9.26 -41.18
C TYR A 179 39.69 8.10 -41.58
N VAL A 180 40.68 7.76 -40.75
CA VAL A 180 41.64 6.66 -41.01
C VAL A 180 40.99 5.28 -40.81
N MET A 181 40.07 5.15 -39.85
CA MET A 181 39.32 3.92 -39.58
C MET A 181 37.81 4.21 -39.62
N PRO A 182 37.18 4.20 -40.80
CA PRO A 182 35.74 4.52 -40.96
C PRO A 182 34.80 3.66 -40.12
N LYS A 183 35.23 2.44 -39.72
CA LYS A 183 34.47 1.57 -38.82
C LYS A 183 34.26 2.16 -37.42
N LEU A 184 35.09 3.11 -36.97
CA LEU A 184 34.95 3.75 -35.66
C LEU A 184 33.77 4.73 -35.57
N GLN A 185 33.16 5.11 -36.71
CA GLN A 185 32.02 6.03 -36.72
C GLN A 185 30.81 5.51 -35.92
N TRP A 186 30.69 4.19 -35.76
CA TRP A 186 29.59 3.54 -35.04
C TRP A 186 29.73 3.62 -33.51
N LEU A 187 30.92 3.98 -33.01
CA LEU A 187 31.16 4.23 -31.58
C LEU A 187 30.81 5.66 -31.16
N SER A 188 30.31 6.50 -32.07
CA SER A 188 29.91 7.89 -31.77
C SER A 188 31.02 8.69 -31.07
N LEU A 189 32.30 8.48 -31.42
CA LEU A 189 33.45 9.04 -30.66
C LEU A 189 33.39 10.58 -30.54
N THR A 190 32.87 11.26 -31.55
CA THR A 190 32.65 12.72 -31.52
C THR A 190 31.55 13.10 -30.55
N ASP A 191 30.45 12.35 -30.53
CA ASP A 191 29.30 12.61 -29.66
C ASP A 191 29.69 12.34 -28.19
N CYS A 192 30.50 11.31 -27.94
CA CYS A 192 31.10 11.04 -26.62
C CYS A 192 32.02 12.18 -26.15
N ILE A 193 32.79 12.79 -27.06
CA ILE A 193 33.63 13.96 -26.72
C ILE A 193 32.79 15.18 -26.42
N ASP A 194 31.70 15.41 -27.16
CA ASP A 194 30.84 16.57 -26.96
C ASP A 194 30.07 16.48 -25.64
N GLU A 195 29.65 15.29 -25.22
CA GLU A 195 29.09 15.11 -23.88
C GLU A 195 30.15 15.22 -22.78
N PHE A 196 31.32 14.60 -22.97
CA PHE A 196 32.42 14.73 -22.03
C PHE A 196 32.87 16.20 -21.89
N SER A 197 32.80 16.97 -22.98
CA SER A 197 33.00 18.44 -22.98
C SER A 197 32.06 19.12 -22.02
N GLN A 198 30.76 18.81 -22.08
CA GLN A 198 29.74 19.41 -21.24
C GLN A 198 29.95 19.06 -19.77
N ILE A 199 30.31 17.81 -19.46
CA ILE A 199 30.59 17.37 -18.09
C ILE A 199 31.87 18.05 -17.55
N MET A 200 32.94 18.15 -18.34
CA MET A 200 34.18 18.83 -17.95
C MET A 200 34.02 20.35 -17.79
N GLU A 201 33.14 20.98 -18.55
CA GLU A 201 32.80 22.40 -18.37
C GLU A 201 32.06 22.67 -17.06
N ASN A 202 31.29 21.70 -16.55
CA ASN A 202 30.64 21.81 -15.24
C ASN A 202 31.65 21.73 -14.08
N GLN A 203 32.76 21.00 -14.24
CA GLN A 203 33.79 20.84 -13.20
C GLN A 203 34.55 22.13 -12.87
N VAL A 204 34.50 23.15 -13.74
CA VAL A 204 35.14 24.46 -13.53
C VAL A 204 34.18 25.51 -12.95
N ASP A 205 33.03 25.06 -12.44
CA ASP A 205 32.13 25.87 -11.62
C ASP A 205 31.93 25.21 -10.24
N MET A 206 32.59 25.77 -9.24
CA MET A 206 32.57 25.25 -7.87
C MET A 206 31.18 25.31 -7.21
N ASN A 207 30.26 26.14 -7.71
CA ASN A 207 28.88 26.16 -7.21
C ASN A 207 28.10 24.92 -7.65
N LEU A 208 28.36 24.41 -8.85
CA LEU A 208 27.73 23.18 -9.33
C LEU A 208 28.22 21.99 -8.51
N GLU A 209 29.51 21.94 -8.21
CA GLU A 209 30.08 20.92 -7.32
C GLU A 209 29.47 20.96 -5.92
N ALA A 210 29.27 22.16 -5.33
CA ALA A 210 28.56 22.31 -4.06
C ALA A 210 27.11 21.82 -4.13
N ALA A 211 26.37 22.14 -5.20
CA ALA A 211 25.00 21.65 -5.39
C ALA A 211 24.96 20.12 -5.47
N ASN A 212 25.90 19.51 -6.20
CA ASN A 212 26.03 18.07 -6.33
C ASN A 212 26.33 17.41 -4.97
N LEU A 213 27.24 17.98 -4.17
CA LEU A 213 27.54 17.48 -2.82
C LEU A 213 26.31 17.48 -1.90
N ILE A 214 25.47 18.52 -1.96
CA ILE A 214 24.21 18.57 -1.20
C ILE A 214 23.28 17.44 -1.63
N GLN A 215 23.12 17.25 -2.93
CA GLN A 215 22.26 16.20 -3.47
C GLN A 215 22.75 14.80 -3.10
N PHE A 216 24.06 14.53 -3.22
CA PHE A 216 24.64 13.27 -2.77
C PHE A 216 24.50 13.06 -1.26
N ALA A 217 24.75 14.09 -0.45
CA ALA A 217 24.57 14.00 1.00
C ALA A 217 23.12 13.65 1.38
N ASN A 218 22.12 14.22 0.68
CA ASN A 218 20.71 13.89 0.87
C ASN A 218 20.40 12.46 0.42
N ASN A 219 20.84 12.06 -0.77
CA ASN A 219 20.63 10.73 -1.33
C ASN A 219 21.23 9.63 -0.43
N PHE A 220 22.35 9.91 0.24
CA PHE A 220 23.05 8.96 1.11
C PHE A 220 22.80 9.19 2.61
N SER A 221 21.86 10.05 3.00
CA SER A 221 21.57 10.39 4.41
C SER A 221 21.21 9.19 5.31
N THR A 222 20.69 8.11 4.72
CA THR A 222 20.33 6.86 5.43
C THR A 222 21.50 5.88 5.59
N ARG A 223 22.61 6.09 4.87
CA ARG A 223 23.81 5.23 4.89
C ARG A 223 24.83 5.80 5.89
N LYS A 224 25.43 4.94 6.73
CA LYS A 224 26.46 5.32 7.72
C LYS A 224 27.89 4.96 7.31
N ASP A 225 28.04 4.17 6.26
CA ASP A 225 29.28 3.67 5.66
C ASP A 225 29.74 4.50 4.45
N VAL A 226 28.97 5.49 4.03
CA VAL A 226 29.33 6.46 2.99
C VAL A 226 28.98 7.86 3.48
N VAL A 227 29.84 8.84 3.24
CA VAL A 227 29.58 10.24 3.55
C VAL A 227 30.18 11.14 2.46
N PHE A 228 29.52 12.27 2.24
CA PHE A 228 29.98 13.32 1.35
C PHE A 228 30.29 14.58 2.17
N PRO A 229 31.34 15.35 1.82
CA PRO A 229 31.60 16.64 2.45
C PRO A 229 30.39 17.56 2.37
N ARG A 230 30.15 18.31 3.46
CA ARG A 230 29.12 19.34 3.52
C ARG A 230 29.68 20.64 2.95
N PRO A 231 29.15 21.17 1.84
CA PRO A 231 29.59 22.46 1.34
C PRO A 231 29.02 23.59 2.20
N TYR A 232 29.82 24.63 2.40
CA TYR A 232 29.41 25.88 3.00
C TYR A 232 29.09 26.88 1.89
N THR A 233 27.85 26.86 1.42
CA THR A 233 27.37 27.64 0.27
C THR A 233 27.60 29.14 0.43
N ASN A 234 27.52 29.67 1.66
CA ASN A 234 27.75 31.09 1.95
C ASN A 234 29.20 31.53 1.68
N PHE A 235 30.15 30.59 1.73
CA PHE A 235 31.55 30.84 1.44
C PHE A 235 31.98 30.28 0.09
N THR A 236 31.12 29.54 -0.62
CA THR A 236 31.46 28.98 -1.94
C THR A 236 31.20 30.01 -3.04
N GLN A 237 32.12 30.10 -3.98
CA GLN A 237 32.08 31.00 -5.14
C GLN A 237 32.53 30.22 -6.37
N ARG A 238 32.35 30.79 -7.57
CA ARG A 238 32.60 30.08 -8.84
C ARG A 238 34.02 29.48 -8.95
N GLU A 239 35.02 30.15 -8.41
CA GLU A 239 36.43 29.71 -8.44
C GLU A 239 36.91 29.05 -7.13
N VAL A 240 36.10 29.06 -6.07
CA VAL A 240 36.48 28.62 -4.71
C VAL A 240 35.35 27.80 -4.07
N LEU A 241 35.57 26.50 -3.83
CA LEU A 241 34.67 25.65 -3.05
C LEU A 241 35.16 25.56 -1.60
N VAL A 242 34.25 25.76 -0.66
CA VAL A 242 34.51 25.59 0.79
C VAL A 242 33.59 24.50 1.31
N GLU A 243 34.15 23.44 1.86
CA GLU A 243 33.40 22.27 2.35
C GLU A 243 33.97 21.73 3.67
N SER A 244 33.22 20.87 4.36
CA SER A 244 33.68 20.28 5.62
C SER A 244 34.92 19.41 5.40
N PHE A 245 35.92 19.58 6.25
CA PHE A 245 37.12 18.76 6.18
C PHE A 245 36.86 17.38 6.78
N HIS A 246 37.21 16.32 6.06
CA HIS A 246 37.13 14.93 6.53
C HIS A 246 38.53 14.33 6.63
N GLU A 247 38.91 13.83 7.80
CA GLU A 247 40.14 13.08 7.98
C GLU A 247 40.00 11.66 7.43
N GLY A 248 41.05 11.10 6.83
CA GLY A 248 41.02 9.74 6.30
C GLY A 248 42.25 9.42 5.46
N SER A 249 42.49 8.14 5.19
CA SER A 249 43.55 7.69 4.28
C SER A 249 42.97 7.44 2.90
N SER A 250 43.69 7.77 1.81
CA SER A 250 43.23 7.44 0.46
C SER A 250 43.00 5.94 0.31
N ILE A 251 41.95 5.55 -0.42
CA ILE A 251 41.67 4.13 -0.69
C ILE A 251 42.82 3.44 -1.44
N SER A 252 43.66 4.22 -2.15
CA SER A 252 44.85 3.72 -2.85
C SER A 252 45.84 2.97 -1.94
N VAL A 253 45.92 3.36 -0.67
CA VAL A 253 46.76 2.70 0.35
C VAL A 253 46.36 1.23 0.53
N TYR A 254 45.08 0.92 0.30
CA TYR A 254 44.51 -0.41 0.46
C TYR A 254 44.59 -1.25 -0.83
N LEU A 255 45.20 -0.77 -1.93
CA LEU A 255 45.24 -1.49 -3.21
C LEU A 255 46.46 -2.42 -3.38
N ASN A 256 47.50 -2.29 -2.55
CA ASN A 256 48.79 -2.98 -2.74
C ASN A 256 49.19 -3.88 -1.53
N GLY A 257 48.25 -4.21 -0.63
CA GLY A 257 48.50 -5.05 0.54
C GLY A 257 47.98 -6.50 0.40
N HIS A 258 48.41 -7.40 1.29
CA HIS A 258 47.84 -8.76 1.40
C HIS A 258 46.32 -8.70 1.58
N HIS A 259 45.56 -9.55 0.89
CA HIS A 259 44.09 -9.58 0.98
C HIS A 259 43.63 -9.69 2.44
N THR A 260 42.95 -8.64 2.90
CA THR A 260 42.37 -8.52 4.22
C THR A 260 40.86 -8.42 4.10
N LYS A 261 40.13 -8.92 5.11
CA LYS A 261 38.67 -8.75 5.24
C LYS A 261 38.22 -7.28 5.15
N LEU A 262 39.10 -6.32 5.47
CA LEU A 262 38.83 -4.90 5.34
C LEU A 262 38.73 -4.48 3.87
N GLN A 263 39.63 -4.94 2.99
CA GLN A 263 39.61 -4.64 1.56
C GLN A 263 38.36 -5.21 0.88
N GLU A 264 37.98 -6.46 1.21
CA GLU A 264 36.73 -7.07 0.74
C GLU A 264 35.51 -6.22 1.13
N LYS A 265 35.48 -5.74 2.37
CA LYS A 265 34.39 -4.87 2.86
C LYS A 265 34.37 -3.51 2.16
N LEU A 266 35.52 -2.89 1.92
CA LEU A 266 35.64 -1.64 1.17
C LEU A 266 35.16 -1.81 -0.28
N ALA A 267 35.53 -2.92 -0.93
CA ALA A 267 35.10 -3.26 -2.28
C ALA A 267 33.56 -3.39 -2.35
N LYS A 268 32.96 -4.11 -1.39
CA LYS A 268 31.49 -4.25 -1.28
C LYS A 268 30.78 -2.91 -1.03
N ILE A 269 31.30 -2.06 -0.15
CA ILE A 269 30.73 -0.72 0.09
C ILE A 269 30.79 0.12 -1.20
N GLY A 270 31.90 0.05 -1.95
CA GLY A 270 32.08 0.74 -3.22
C GLY A 270 31.05 0.33 -4.28
N ILE A 271 30.88 -0.99 -4.51
CA ILE A 271 29.90 -1.52 -5.47
C ILE A 271 28.47 -1.12 -5.08
N LYS A 272 28.08 -1.27 -3.81
CA LYS A 272 26.73 -0.87 -3.35
C LYS A 272 26.47 0.62 -3.53
N THR A 273 27.50 1.45 -3.41
CA THR A 273 27.39 2.90 -3.61
C THR A 273 27.09 3.24 -5.07
N ILE A 274 27.79 2.65 -6.03
CA ILE A 274 27.52 2.90 -7.46
C ILE A 274 26.16 2.37 -7.90
N LEU A 275 25.78 1.16 -7.46
CA LEU A 275 24.48 0.58 -7.82
C LEU A 275 23.32 1.46 -7.36
N LYS A 276 23.41 2.03 -6.15
CA LYS A 276 22.43 2.99 -5.65
C LYS A 276 22.39 4.25 -6.50
N MET A 277 23.54 4.82 -6.85
CA MET A 277 23.62 6.03 -7.70
C MET A 277 22.98 5.81 -9.07
N VAL A 278 23.23 4.64 -9.68
CA VAL A 278 22.75 4.30 -11.03
C VAL A 278 21.27 3.93 -11.05
N PHE A 279 20.84 2.99 -10.21
CA PHE A 279 19.49 2.41 -10.31
C PHE A 279 18.44 3.11 -9.44
N ASN A 280 18.83 3.54 -8.24
CA ASN A 280 17.89 4.13 -7.28
C ASN A 280 17.78 5.64 -7.45
N ASP A 281 18.92 6.33 -7.46
CA ASP A 281 18.95 7.79 -7.37
C ASP A 281 18.93 8.48 -8.74
N ASN A 282 19.35 7.78 -9.81
CA ASN A 282 19.56 8.36 -11.15
C ASN A 282 20.43 9.64 -11.11
N PHE A 283 21.45 9.62 -10.26
CA PHE A 283 22.36 10.73 -10.02
C PHE A 283 23.74 10.14 -9.77
N ILE A 284 24.57 10.10 -10.82
CA ILE A 284 25.74 9.22 -10.90
C ILE A 284 27.01 10.04 -10.86
N HIS A 285 27.88 9.75 -9.91
CA HIS A 285 29.21 10.34 -9.86
C HIS A 285 30.15 9.61 -10.83
N CYS A 286 30.61 10.32 -11.87
CA CYS A 286 31.36 9.72 -12.98
C CYS A 286 32.89 9.62 -12.76
N ASP A 287 33.38 9.93 -11.56
CA ASP A 287 34.82 10.10 -11.32
C ASP A 287 35.29 9.52 -9.97
N MET A 288 34.77 8.34 -9.66
CA MET A 288 35.07 7.58 -8.44
C MET A 288 36.43 6.86 -8.52
N HIS A 289 37.51 7.57 -8.84
CA HIS A 289 38.86 7.02 -8.84
C HIS A 289 39.49 7.04 -7.43
N PRO A 290 40.58 6.28 -7.15
CA PRO A 290 41.16 6.20 -5.81
C PRO A 290 41.57 7.54 -5.16
N GLY A 291 41.91 8.54 -5.97
CA GLY A 291 42.20 9.90 -5.50
C GLY A 291 41.02 10.60 -4.79
N ASN A 292 39.78 10.26 -5.13
CA ASN A 292 38.55 10.92 -4.67
C ASN A 292 37.81 10.12 -3.58
N ILE A 293 38.42 9.05 -3.07
CA ILE A 293 37.80 8.19 -2.06
C ILE A 293 38.76 8.08 -0.87
N LEU A 294 38.34 8.60 0.27
CA LEU A 294 39.02 8.39 1.55
C LEU A 294 38.35 7.26 2.33
N VAL A 295 39.14 6.56 3.12
CA VAL A 295 38.69 5.54 4.05
C VAL A 295 38.88 6.06 5.47
N GLN A 296 37.77 6.15 6.20
CA GLN A 296 37.71 6.39 7.63
C GLN A 296 37.51 5.06 8.36
N THR A 297 38.46 4.68 9.21
CA THR A 297 38.34 3.48 10.06
C THR A 297 37.94 3.89 11.47
N ASN A 298 36.65 3.78 11.80
CA ASN A 298 36.16 4.08 13.15
C ASN A 298 36.25 2.83 14.03
N TYR A 299 36.79 2.98 15.25
CA TYR A 299 36.78 1.94 16.28
C TYR A 299 35.50 2.05 17.12
N GLU A 300 34.82 0.93 17.39
CA GLU A 300 33.76 0.90 18.40
C GLU A 300 34.36 1.06 19.82
N PRO A 301 33.69 1.75 20.77
CA PRO A 301 34.08 1.71 22.16
C PRO A 301 33.88 0.28 22.69
N THR A 302 34.97 -0.41 22.99
CA THR A 302 34.96 -1.81 23.43
C THR A 302 34.38 -1.96 24.85
N GLY A 303 33.10 -2.35 24.94
CA GLY A 303 32.56 -3.04 26.11
C GLY A 303 32.82 -4.54 25.98
N ARG A 304 33.46 -5.17 26.97
CA ARG A 304 33.95 -6.58 26.93
C ARG A 304 32.91 -7.67 26.58
N ILE A 305 31.62 -7.33 26.55
CA ILE A 305 30.51 -8.28 26.33
C ILE A 305 29.95 -8.19 24.91
N SER A 306 29.93 -7.00 24.28
CA SER A 306 29.33 -6.80 22.94
C SER A 306 30.17 -7.40 21.83
N ALA A 307 31.50 -7.24 21.87
CA ALA A 307 32.39 -7.74 20.82
C ALA A 307 32.45 -9.28 20.77
N TRP A 308 32.37 -9.97 21.90
CA TRP A 308 32.31 -11.43 21.95
C TRP A 308 30.99 -11.96 21.38
N PHE A 309 29.87 -11.33 21.77
CA PHE A 309 28.53 -11.70 21.29
C PHE A 309 28.39 -11.50 19.78
N TRP A 310 28.88 -10.38 19.23
CA TRP A 310 28.87 -10.13 17.79
C TRP A 310 29.81 -11.06 17.00
N LYS A 311 30.94 -11.46 17.58
CA LYS A 311 31.84 -12.45 16.98
C LYS A 311 31.27 -13.87 16.98
N LEU A 312 30.38 -14.19 17.92
CA LEU A 312 29.69 -15.49 18.00
C LEU A 312 28.54 -15.62 16.99
N ILE A 313 27.80 -14.52 16.74
CA ILE A 313 26.61 -14.50 15.86
C ILE A 313 26.98 -14.19 14.41
N ASN A 314 28.06 -13.44 14.17
CA ASN A 314 28.46 -13.01 12.83
C ASN A 314 29.92 -13.39 12.54
N HIS A 315 30.10 -14.40 11.67
CA HIS A 315 31.41 -14.97 11.32
C HIS A 315 32.35 -13.98 10.58
N ASP A 316 31.81 -12.83 10.14
CA ASP A 316 32.52 -11.71 9.49
C ASP A 316 32.59 -10.43 10.34
N TYR A 317 32.39 -10.52 11.65
CA TYR A 317 32.54 -9.40 12.56
C TYR A 317 33.97 -8.82 12.53
N LEU A 318 34.07 -7.53 12.19
CA LEU A 318 35.30 -6.75 12.24
C LEU A 318 35.20 -5.73 13.40
N PRO A 319 36.24 -5.60 14.25
CA PRO A 319 36.27 -4.62 15.35
C PRO A 319 36.39 -3.16 14.88
N VAL A 320 36.45 -2.95 13.56
CA VAL A 320 36.61 -1.64 12.90
C VAL A 320 35.53 -1.52 11.83
N TYR A 321 34.79 -0.42 11.84
CA TYR A 321 33.78 -0.12 10.82
C TYR A 321 34.34 0.89 9.81
N PRO A 322 34.66 0.45 8.58
CA PRO A 322 35.11 1.36 7.54
C PRO A 322 33.97 2.21 7.00
N ARG A 323 34.24 3.49 6.76
CA ARG A 323 33.36 4.45 6.09
C ARG A 323 34.12 5.06 4.91
N LEU A 324 33.49 5.09 3.74
CA LEU A 324 34.01 5.79 2.57
C LEU A 324 33.59 7.27 2.63
N VAL A 325 34.54 8.18 2.43
CA VAL A 325 34.28 9.60 2.17
C VAL A 325 34.49 9.81 0.68
N ILE A 326 33.45 10.23 -0.03
CA ILE A 326 33.51 10.47 -1.48
C ILE A 326 33.70 11.98 -1.68
N LEU A 327 34.77 12.34 -2.40
CA LEU A 327 35.21 13.70 -2.67
C LEU A 327 35.02 14.04 -4.16
N ASP A 328 35.20 15.32 -4.52
CA ASP A 328 35.23 15.82 -5.91
C ASP A 328 33.98 15.45 -6.75
N CYS A 329 32.79 15.80 -6.25
CA CYS A 329 31.51 15.58 -6.93
C CYS A 329 31.23 16.56 -8.08
N GLY A 330 32.27 17.04 -8.75
CA GLY A 330 32.16 17.99 -9.87
C GLY A 330 31.70 17.37 -11.18
N LEU A 331 31.77 16.04 -11.31
CA LEU A 331 31.36 15.29 -12.51
C LEU A 331 30.19 14.36 -12.19
N VAL A 332 28.99 14.80 -12.60
CA VAL A 332 27.74 14.06 -12.37
C VAL A 332 26.93 13.97 -13.65
N VAL A 333 26.30 12.82 -13.87
CA VAL A 333 25.33 12.59 -14.95
C VAL A 333 24.02 12.07 -14.36
N SER A 334 22.90 12.48 -14.96
CA SER A 334 21.57 11.91 -14.75
C SER A 334 21.02 11.45 -16.08
N LEU A 335 20.38 10.29 -16.10
CA LEU A 335 19.72 9.79 -17.30
C LEU A 335 18.31 10.38 -17.38
N ASN A 336 17.84 10.71 -18.59
CA ASN A 336 16.42 10.95 -18.79
C ASN A 336 15.62 9.66 -18.57
N ASP A 337 14.31 9.75 -18.33
CA ASP A 337 13.47 8.59 -17.98
C ASP A 337 13.53 7.47 -19.02
N ARG A 338 13.60 7.83 -20.32
CA ARG A 338 13.72 6.87 -21.41
C ARG A 338 15.04 6.09 -21.36
N CYS A 339 16.17 6.79 -21.21
CA CYS A 339 17.49 6.19 -21.12
C CYS A 339 17.67 5.39 -19.83
N ARG A 340 17.09 5.86 -18.71
CA ARG A 340 17.09 5.15 -17.43
C ARG A 340 16.32 3.83 -17.54
N GLN A 341 15.13 3.85 -18.13
CA GLN A 341 14.33 2.65 -18.33
C GLN A 341 15.02 1.66 -19.27
N ASN A 342 15.58 2.16 -20.38
CA ASN A 342 16.38 1.35 -21.29
C ASN A 342 17.59 0.69 -20.60
N LEU A 343 18.32 1.42 -19.75
CA LEU A 343 19.41 0.85 -18.96
C LEU A 343 18.92 -0.27 -18.02
N VAL A 344 17.80 -0.06 -17.33
CA VAL A 344 17.20 -1.08 -16.44
C VAL A 344 16.79 -2.33 -17.22
N ASP A 345 16.17 -2.17 -18.38
CA ASP A 345 15.65 -3.29 -19.18
C ASP A 345 16.77 -4.08 -19.87
N VAL A 346 17.83 -3.41 -20.32
CA VAL A 346 19.06 -4.06 -20.81
C VAL A 346 19.72 -4.86 -19.69
N PHE A 347 19.95 -4.27 -18.51
CA PHE A 347 20.55 -4.97 -17.37
C PHE A 347 19.70 -6.14 -16.87
N ARG A 348 18.37 -5.98 -16.81
CA ARG A 348 17.43 -7.05 -16.46
C ARG A 348 17.53 -8.22 -17.43
N SER A 349 17.54 -7.93 -18.73
CA SER A 349 17.60 -8.96 -19.77
C SER A 349 18.91 -9.74 -19.73
N VAL A 350 20.02 -9.05 -19.46
CA VAL A 350 21.33 -9.70 -19.22
C VAL A 350 21.27 -10.60 -17.98
N LEU A 351 20.76 -10.11 -16.83
CA LEU A 351 20.66 -10.91 -15.60
C LEU A 351 19.75 -12.15 -15.75
N MET A 352 18.71 -12.06 -16.58
CA MET A 352 17.81 -13.19 -16.89
C MET A 352 18.42 -14.18 -17.89
N GLY A 353 19.65 -13.96 -18.34
CA GLY A 353 20.30 -14.78 -19.36
C GLY A 353 19.70 -14.62 -20.76
N ASN A 354 18.91 -13.57 -20.99
CA ASN A 354 18.23 -13.32 -22.26
C ASN A 354 18.95 -12.24 -23.08
N GLY A 355 20.02 -12.64 -23.77
CA GLY A 355 20.83 -11.74 -24.59
C GLY A 355 20.15 -11.23 -25.86
N GLU A 356 19.18 -11.97 -26.42
CA GLU A 356 18.37 -11.49 -27.56
C GLU A 356 17.50 -10.30 -27.16
N LEU A 357 16.81 -10.39 -26.01
CA LEU A 357 15.99 -9.30 -25.49
C LEU A 357 16.84 -8.09 -25.07
N ALA A 358 18.03 -8.33 -24.51
CA ALA A 358 18.97 -7.25 -24.22
C ALA A 358 19.38 -6.49 -25.50
N ALA A 359 19.60 -7.22 -26.60
CA ALA A 359 19.93 -6.63 -27.89
C ALA A 359 18.77 -5.85 -28.51
N GLU A 360 17.53 -6.31 -28.32
CA GLU A 360 16.32 -5.59 -28.75
C GLU A 360 16.23 -4.21 -28.11
N TYR A 361 16.38 -4.13 -26.79
CA TYR A 361 16.36 -2.84 -26.09
C TYR A 361 17.47 -1.88 -26.55
N ILE A 362 18.68 -2.41 -26.80
CA ILE A 362 19.81 -1.65 -27.34
C ILE A 362 19.52 -1.13 -28.77
N LEU A 363 18.86 -1.94 -29.61
CA LEU A 363 18.50 -1.57 -30.98
C LEU A 363 17.36 -0.55 -31.03
N GLU A 364 16.32 -0.70 -30.20
CA GLU A 364 15.18 0.23 -30.11
C GLU A 364 15.58 1.65 -29.70
N HIS A 365 16.69 1.76 -28.96
CA HIS A 365 17.22 3.03 -28.47
C HIS A 365 18.48 3.48 -29.22
N SER A 366 18.84 2.80 -30.31
CA SER A 366 19.91 3.22 -31.20
C SER A 366 19.51 4.45 -32.01
N SER A 367 20.46 5.37 -32.22
CA SER A 367 20.24 6.58 -33.05
C SER A 367 20.23 6.29 -34.56
N CYS A 368 20.55 5.06 -34.98
CA CYS A 368 20.44 4.60 -36.36
C CYS A 368 19.88 3.19 -36.45
N VAL A 369 19.14 2.90 -37.51
CA VAL A 369 18.70 1.53 -37.79
C VAL A 369 19.91 0.74 -38.31
N SER A 370 20.29 -0.30 -37.55
CA SER A 370 21.36 -1.22 -37.96
C SER A 370 20.95 -1.98 -39.24
N PRO A 371 21.86 -2.19 -40.20
CA PRO A 371 21.60 -3.00 -41.38
C PRO A 371 21.61 -4.51 -41.11
N ASP A 372 22.03 -4.96 -39.93
CA ASP A 372 22.00 -6.36 -39.50
C ASP A 372 21.55 -6.50 -38.02
N PRO A 373 20.27 -6.19 -37.71
CA PRO A 373 19.75 -6.29 -36.35
C PRO A 373 19.77 -7.73 -35.81
N ASP A 374 19.44 -8.71 -36.65
CA ASP A 374 19.37 -10.13 -36.25
C ASP A 374 20.76 -10.75 -36.03
N GLY A 375 21.79 -10.28 -36.75
CA GLY A 375 23.17 -10.60 -36.43
C GLY A 375 23.59 -10.04 -35.07
N PHE A 376 23.21 -8.80 -34.75
CA PHE A 376 23.51 -8.20 -33.45
C PHE A 376 22.82 -8.95 -32.29
N LYS A 377 21.54 -9.34 -32.45
CA LYS A 377 20.82 -10.15 -31.46
C LYS A 377 21.49 -11.49 -31.18
N ARG A 378 21.97 -12.18 -32.22
CA ARG A 378 22.72 -13.45 -32.08
C ARG A 378 24.04 -13.26 -31.36
N THR A 379 24.83 -12.27 -31.76
CA THR A 379 26.11 -11.96 -31.10
C THR A 379 25.92 -11.62 -29.61
N MET A 380 24.87 -10.86 -29.28
CA MET A 380 24.54 -10.52 -27.88
C MET A 380 24.08 -11.73 -27.06
N LYS A 381 23.33 -12.65 -27.65
CA LYS A 381 23.00 -13.93 -27.01
C LYS A 381 24.24 -14.76 -26.70
N ASP A 382 25.19 -14.80 -27.63
CA ASP A 382 26.44 -15.53 -27.44
C ASP A 382 27.30 -14.92 -26.32
N ILE A 383 27.39 -13.59 -26.26
CA ILE A 383 28.07 -12.86 -25.17
C ILE A 383 27.42 -13.19 -23.81
N VAL A 384 26.10 -13.04 -23.69
CA VAL A 384 25.37 -13.28 -22.43
C VAL A 384 25.49 -14.75 -22.00
N ASN A 385 25.35 -15.70 -22.92
CA ASN A 385 25.48 -17.13 -22.61
C ASN A 385 26.89 -17.51 -22.19
N SER A 386 27.92 -16.96 -22.85
CA SER A 386 29.32 -17.27 -22.56
C SER A 386 29.75 -16.81 -21.17
N HIS A 387 29.21 -15.69 -20.69
CA HIS A 387 29.59 -15.11 -19.40
C HIS A 387 28.66 -15.50 -18.23
N LEU A 388 27.38 -15.80 -18.45
CA LEU A 388 26.44 -16.16 -17.36
C LEU A 388 26.23 -17.66 -17.13
N GLN A 389 26.51 -18.53 -18.11
CA GLN A 389 26.35 -19.99 -17.94
C GLN A 389 27.52 -20.63 -17.18
N SER A 390 28.70 -20.00 -17.13
CA SER A 390 29.83 -20.47 -16.32
C SER A 390 29.66 -20.08 -14.84
N ARG A 391 28.84 -20.82 -14.08
CA ARG A 391 28.60 -20.59 -12.64
C ARG A 391 29.85 -20.65 -11.72
N THR A 392 31.04 -20.90 -12.28
CA THR A 392 32.30 -21.06 -11.55
C THR A 392 33.32 -19.95 -11.78
N ASN A 393 33.10 -19.04 -12.74
CA ASN A 393 34.07 -17.98 -13.07
C ASN A 393 33.51 -16.58 -12.77
N VAL A 394 34.34 -15.74 -12.14
CA VAL A 394 34.03 -14.32 -11.88
C VAL A 394 33.90 -13.59 -13.23
N VAL A 395 32.72 -13.03 -13.52
CA VAL A 395 32.44 -12.39 -14.82
C VAL A 395 33.21 -11.09 -14.97
N ASN A 396 34.06 -10.95 -15.99
CA ASN A 396 34.79 -9.71 -16.27
C ASN A 396 33.92 -8.71 -17.03
N VAL A 397 33.42 -7.69 -16.33
CA VAL A 397 32.58 -6.64 -16.91
C VAL A 397 33.31 -5.92 -18.04
N SER A 398 34.62 -5.72 -17.95
CA SER A 398 35.38 -5.14 -19.05
C SER A 398 35.42 -6.03 -20.29
N THR A 399 35.48 -7.35 -20.13
CA THR A 399 35.44 -8.28 -21.26
C THR A 399 34.09 -8.20 -21.95
N VAL A 400 33.01 -8.24 -21.17
CA VAL A 400 31.62 -8.09 -21.67
C VAL A 400 31.44 -6.75 -22.39
N VAL A 401 31.91 -5.64 -21.82
CA VAL A 401 31.82 -4.31 -22.44
C VAL A 401 32.66 -4.22 -23.72
N THR A 402 33.83 -4.85 -23.76
CA THR A 402 34.69 -4.88 -24.97
C THR A 402 34.04 -5.70 -26.09
N GLU A 403 33.46 -6.85 -25.76
CA GLU A 403 32.71 -7.68 -26.71
C GLU A 403 31.46 -6.96 -27.19
N LEU A 404 30.73 -6.27 -26.31
CA LEU A 404 29.59 -5.42 -26.66
C LEU A 404 29.99 -4.32 -27.64
N PHE A 405 31.05 -3.55 -27.36
CA PHE A 405 31.52 -2.51 -28.29
C PHE A 405 31.99 -3.10 -29.63
N SER A 406 32.61 -4.27 -29.61
CA SER A 406 33.02 -4.98 -30.84
C SER A 406 31.80 -5.41 -31.67
N ALA A 407 30.75 -5.93 -31.02
CA ALA A 407 29.48 -6.28 -31.64
C ALA A 407 28.78 -5.04 -32.23
N MET A 408 28.78 -3.93 -31.50
CA MET A 408 28.22 -2.67 -32.00
C MET A 408 28.93 -2.14 -33.25
N VAL A 409 30.26 -2.23 -33.30
CA VAL A 409 31.06 -1.84 -34.48
C VAL A 409 30.80 -2.78 -35.66
N GLN A 410 30.77 -4.10 -35.40
CA GLN A 410 30.57 -5.13 -36.42
C GLN A 410 29.19 -5.00 -37.07
N HIS A 411 28.14 -4.85 -36.27
CA HIS A 411 26.75 -4.77 -36.72
C HIS A 411 26.26 -3.32 -36.91
N ARG A 412 27.15 -2.33 -36.82
CA ARG A 412 26.86 -0.91 -37.11
C ARG A 412 25.70 -0.36 -36.27
N VAL A 413 25.72 -0.63 -34.97
CA VAL A 413 24.75 -0.13 -33.98
C VAL A 413 25.33 1.13 -33.31
N LYS A 414 24.65 2.28 -33.45
CA LYS A 414 25.09 3.55 -32.88
C LYS A 414 24.39 3.83 -31.54
N GLN A 415 25.16 4.08 -30.47
CA GLN A 415 24.60 4.40 -29.14
C GLN A 415 24.63 5.90 -28.83
N ASP A 416 23.76 6.28 -27.89
CA ASP A 416 23.73 7.59 -27.23
C ASP A 416 24.96 7.75 -26.33
N GLY A 417 25.57 8.95 -26.30
CA GLY A 417 26.78 9.15 -25.51
C GLY A 417 26.53 9.05 -24.01
N THR A 418 25.32 9.40 -23.54
CA THR A 418 25.06 9.55 -22.10
C THR A 418 25.08 8.16 -21.45
N PHE A 419 24.63 7.15 -22.19
CA PHE A 419 24.75 5.74 -21.85
C PHE A 419 26.22 5.29 -21.75
N SER A 420 27.08 5.78 -22.65
CA SER A 420 28.52 5.46 -22.67
C SER A 420 29.24 6.01 -21.43
N SER A 421 28.85 7.19 -20.95
CA SER A 421 29.38 7.80 -19.72
C SER A 421 29.05 6.99 -18.46
N VAL A 422 27.85 6.40 -18.39
CA VAL A 422 27.45 5.51 -17.28
C VAL A 422 28.23 4.19 -17.32
N ILE A 423 28.38 3.59 -18.51
CA ILE A 423 29.18 2.37 -18.69
C ILE A 423 30.63 2.62 -18.27
N LEU A 424 31.23 3.74 -18.68
CA LEU A 424 32.61 4.09 -18.31
C LEU A 424 32.78 4.21 -16.79
N SER A 425 31.80 4.83 -16.12
CA SER A 425 31.79 4.98 -14.65
C SER A 425 31.72 3.63 -13.94
N MET A 426 30.88 2.71 -14.44
CA MET A 426 30.78 1.34 -13.92
C MET A 426 32.07 0.55 -14.13
N VAL A 427 32.72 0.71 -15.28
CA VAL A 427 34.00 0.06 -15.62
C VAL A 427 35.15 0.54 -14.71
N VAL A 428 35.22 1.84 -14.39
CA VAL A 428 36.26 2.38 -13.49
C VAL A 428 36.12 1.82 -12.08
N ILE A 429 34.89 1.72 -11.57
CA ILE A 429 34.62 1.21 -10.22
C ILE A 429 34.78 -0.31 -10.14
N GLU A 430 34.45 -1.05 -11.21
CA GLU A 430 34.72 -2.48 -11.29
C GLU A 430 36.22 -2.77 -11.19
N GLY A 431 37.04 -2.03 -11.96
CA GLY A 431 38.49 -2.14 -11.89
C GLY A 431 39.06 -1.79 -10.50
N LEU A 432 38.45 -0.82 -9.82
CA LEU A 432 38.79 -0.48 -8.43
C LEU A 432 38.38 -1.59 -7.44
N GLY A 433 37.14 -2.08 -7.55
CA GLY A 433 36.59 -3.16 -6.72
C GLY A 433 37.45 -4.40 -6.80
N ARG A 434 37.89 -4.79 -8.02
CA ARG A 434 38.79 -5.92 -8.23
C ARG A 434 40.21 -5.71 -7.73
N SER A 435 40.69 -4.47 -7.77
CA SER A 435 41.98 -4.13 -7.19
C SER A 435 41.97 -4.26 -5.65
N LEU A 436 40.79 -4.21 -5.02
CA LEU A 436 40.60 -4.46 -3.58
C LEU A 436 40.30 -5.95 -3.29
N ASP A 437 39.41 -6.56 -4.08
CA ASP A 437 38.97 -7.95 -3.99
C ASP A 437 38.87 -8.58 -5.39
N PRO A 438 39.86 -9.38 -5.81
CA PRO A 438 39.87 -10.03 -7.13
C PRO A 438 38.71 -10.98 -7.38
N ASN A 439 38.07 -11.50 -6.32
CA ASN A 439 36.96 -12.43 -6.41
C ASN A 439 35.59 -11.73 -6.44
N ILE A 440 35.57 -10.40 -6.37
CA ILE A 440 34.31 -9.66 -6.32
C ILE A 440 33.61 -9.72 -7.68
N ASP A 441 32.34 -10.12 -7.64
CA ASP A 441 31.46 -10.14 -8.80
C ASP A 441 30.36 -9.11 -8.63
N ILE A 442 30.34 -8.13 -9.55
CA ILE A 442 29.30 -7.10 -9.58
C ILE A 442 27.93 -7.72 -9.80
N PHE A 443 27.80 -8.73 -10.66
CA PHE A 443 26.49 -9.33 -10.94
C PHE A 443 25.91 -10.02 -9.70
N THR A 444 26.74 -10.72 -8.93
CA THR A 444 26.35 -11.31 -7.65
C THR A 444 25.90 -10.26 -6.61
N GLU A 445 26.51 -9.07 -6.57
CA GLU A 445 26.09 -7.98 -5.66
C GLU A 445 24.89 -7.15 -6.20
N VAL A 446 24.66 -7.19 -7.52
CA VAL A 446 23.48 -6.61 -8.19
C VAL A 446 22.24 -7.44 -7.93
N ILE A 447 22.34 -8.77 -7.85
CA ILE A 447 21.20 -9.67 -7.59
C ILE A 447 20.42 -9.24 -6.33
N PRO A 448 21.04 -9.01 -5.15
CA PRO A 448 20.36 -8.47 -3.96
C PRO A 448 19.73 -7.08 -4.15
N SER A 449 20.28 -6.25 -5.04
CA SER A 449 19.76 -4.88 -5.30
C SER A 449 18.56 -4.92 -6.26
N PHE A 450 18.53 -5.87 -7.19
CA PHE A 450 17.37 -6.21 -8.01
C PHE A 450 16.33 -7.03 -7.22
N GLU A 451 16.77 -7.86 -6.28
CA GLU A 451 15.97 -8.46 -5.21
C GLU A 451 15.50 -7.38 -4.22
N MET A 452 16.15 -6.23 -4.05
CA MET A 452 15.59 -5.13 -3.26
C MET A 452 14.41 -4.45 -3.98
N LEU A 453 14.33 -4.64 -5.31
CA LEU A 453 13.14 -4.39 -6.13
C LEU A 453 12.15 -5.58 -6.11
N LEU A 454 12.51 -6.74 -5.54
CA LEU A 454 11.74 -8.00 -5.63
C LEU A 454 11.57 -8.88 -4.34
N SER A 455 12.18 -8.67 -3.16
CA SER A 455 12.17 -9.66 -2.06
C SER A 455 12.53 -9.21 -0.62
N SER A 456 11.59 -9.54 0.27
CA SER A 456 11.65 -10.19 1.62
C SER A 456 12.22 -9.54 2.89
N VAL A 457 13.23 -8.66 2.93
CA VAL A 457 13.74 -8.16 4.25
C VAL A 457 12.85 -7.07 4.88
N TRP A 458 12.13 -6.31 4.06
CA TRP A 458 11.04 -5.47 4.57
C TRP A 458 9.87 -6.29 5.09
N PHE A 459 9.74 -7.57 4.75
CA PHE A 459 8.60 -8.36 5.19
C PHE A 459 8.61 -8.56 6.71
N GLU A 460 9.76 -8.76 7.36
CA GLU A 460 9.80 -8.96 8.83
C GLU A 460 9.68 -7.64 9.60
N VAL A 461 10.25 -6.54 9.11
CA VAL A 461 10.13 -5.23 9.76
C VAL A 461 8.77 -4.59 9.49
N ILE A 462 8.23 -4.70 8.27
CA ILE A 462 6.85 -4.35 7.97
C ILE A 462 5.92 -5.33 8.66
N ALA A 463 6.19 -6.63 8.72
CA ALA A 463 5.35 -7.54 9.50
C ALA A 463 5.41 -7.20 10.99
N ALA A 464 6.56 -6.84 11.57
CA ALA A 464 6.66 -6.44 12.97
C ALA A 464 5.97 -5.08 13.23
N ALA A 465 6.08 -4.12 12.31
CA ALA A 465 5.40 -2.83 12.38
C ALA A 465 3.89 -2.98 12.14
N LEU A 466 3.46 -3.73 11.13
CA LEU A 466 2.07 -4.11 10.87
C LEU A 466 1.51 -4.95 12.01
N LEU A 467 2.31 -5.83 12.61
CA LEU A 467 1.94 -6.62 13.77
C LEU A 467 1.78 -5.71 14.98
N THR A 468 2.67 -4.76 15.21
CA THR A 468 2.54 -3.76 16.28
C THR A 468 1.31 -2.88 16.06
N ILE A 469 1.09 -2.39 14.83
CA ILE A 469 -0.11 -1.64 14.43
C ILE A 469 -1.35 -2.51 14.60
N LEU A 470 -1.32 -3.78 14.23
CA LEU A 470 -2.43 -4.72 14.39
C LEU A 470 -2.69 -5.03 15.87
N ILE A 471 -1.64 -5.16 16.69
CA ILE A 471 -1.70 -5.29 18.15
C ILE A 471 -2.40 -4.07 18.73
N PHE A 472 -1.95 -2.86 18.41
CA PHE A 472 -2.56 -1.62 18.91
C PHE A 472 -3.98 -1.40 18.36
N ALA A 473 -4.23 -1.74 17.10
CA ALA A 473 -5.57 -1.69 16.51
C ALA A 473 -6.51 -2.70 17.17
N THR A 474 -6.03 -3.80 17.72
CA THR A 474 -6.87 -4.81 18.37
C THR A 474 -6.83 -4.76 19.89
N SER A 475 -5.97 -3.93 20.50
CA SER A 475 -5.74 -3.88 21.95
C SER A 475 -6.89 -3.27 22.75
N HIS A 476 -7.81 -2.54 22.11
CA HIS A 476 -9.12 -2.27 22.66
C HIS A 476 -9.99 -3.53 22.51
N ARG A 477 -9.88 -4.39 23.51
CA ARG A 477 -10.71 -5.59 23.67
C ARG A 477 -12.13 -5.14 24.06
N PRO A 478 -13.17 -5.35 23.23
CA PRO A 478 -14.51 -4.93 23.57
C PRO A 478 -15.01 -5.66 24.83
N ALA A 479 -15.84 -5.01 25.64
CA ALA A 479 -16.21 -5.46 26.99
C ALA A 479 -16.74 -6.91 27.07
N TRP A 480 -17.35 -7.43 26.00
CA TRP A 480 -17.81 -8.82 25.90
C TRP A 480 -16.67 -9.86 25.92
N TRP A 481 -15.43 -9.44 25.63
CA TRP A 481 -14.22 -10.27 25.74
C TRP A 481 -13.91 -10.62 27.20
N PHE A 482 -14.25 -9.77 28.17
CA PHE A 482 -14.02 -10.07 29.59
C PHE A 482 -15.04 -11.06 30.16
N TRP A 483 -16.10 -11.39 29.43
CA TRP A 483 -17.08 -12.40 29.84
C TRP A 483 -16.58 -13.84 29.64
N THR A 484 -15.44 -14.04 28.99
CA THR A 484 -14.70 -15.32 29.06
C THR A 484 -13.87 -15.46 30.35
N GLY A 485 -13.77 -14.40 31.16
CA GLY A 485 -12.97 -14.36 32.40
C GLY A 485 -13.76 -14.13 33.69
N ALA A 486 -15.04 -13.76 33.61
CA ALA A 486 -15.90 -13.66 34.79
C ALA A 486 -16.39 -15.07 35.18
N SER A 487 -15.61 -15.72 36.02
CA SER A 487 -16.04 -16.82 36.90
C SER A 487 -17.39 -16.47 37.54
N HIS A 488 -18.50 -16.92 36.96
CA HIS A 488 -19.66 -17.27 37.76
C HIS A 488 -19.29 -18.56 38.49
N LYS A 489 -18.84 -18.40 39.74
CA LYS A 489 -18.78 -19.49 40.72
C LYS A 489 -20.16 -20.16 40.76
N THR A 490 -20.30 -21.26 40.04
CA THR A 490 -21.38 -22.22 40.22
C THR A 490 -20.74 -23.44 40.85
N SER A 491 -20.74 -23.43 42.18
CA SER A 491 -20.47 -24.58 43.01
C SER A 491 -21.59 -25.60 42.79
N ALA A 492 -21.40 -26.51 41.84
CA ALA A 492 -22.14 -27.76 41.77
C ALA A 492 -21.15 -28.88 41.45
N PRO A 493 -21.04 -29.92 42.29
CA PRO A 493 -20.18 -31.06 42.00
C PRO A 493 -20.82 -31.86 40.86
N VAL A 494 -20.12 -31.96 39.73
CA VAL A 494 -20.53 -32.85 38.64
C VAL A 494 -19.84 -34.20 38.88
N GLU A 495 -20.64 -35.21 39.20
CA GLU A 495 -20.22 -36.61 39.22
C GLU A 495 -19.69 -37.03 37.84
N GLU A 496 -18.44 -37.47 37.79
CA GLU A 496 -17.84 -38.10 36.62
C GLU A 496 -18.48 -39.48 36.40
N LYS A 497 -19.25 -39.64 35.32
CA LYS A 497 -19.61 -40.95 34.77
C LYS A 497 -19.04 -41.11 33.36
N HIS A 498 -18.06 -42.02 33.29
CA HIS A 498 -17.56 -42.81 32.17
C HIS A 498 -17.20 -42.13 30.84
N ASP A 499 -15.87 -42.07 30.63
CA ASP A 499 -15.08 -41.79 29.44
C ASP A 499 -15.70 -42.15 28.07
N ARG A 500 -16.20 -41.13 27.37
CA ARG A 500 -15.87 -40.93 25.96
C ARG A 500 -14.78 -39.87 25.89
N LYS A 501 -13.62 -40.17 25.28
CA LYS A 501 -12.61 -39.16 24.94
C LYS A 501 -13.23 -38.22 23.91
N PHE A 502 -13.78 -37.09 24.37
CA PHE A 502 -14.28 -36.06 23.49
C PHE A 502 -13.12 -35.19 22.99
N GLU A 503 -13.10 -34.96 21.69
CA GLU A 503 -12.14 -34.03 21.10
C GLU A 503 -12.54 -32.59 21.41
N THR A 504 -11.53 -31.72 21.51
CA THR A 504 -11.73 -30.31 21.91
C THR A 504 -11.89 -29.42 20.68
N VAL A 505 -12.19 -28.13 20.89
CA VAL A 505 -12.34 -27.14 19.81
C VAL A 505 -11.15 -27.12 18.84
N SER A 506 -9.93 -27.41 19.31
CA SER A 506 -8.73 -27.41 18.46
C SER A 506 -8.77 -28.48 17.35
N ASN A 507 -9.45 -29.60 17.59
CA ASN A 507 -9.54 -30.75 16.69
C ASN A 507 -10.59 -30.59 15.57
N VAL A 508 -11.49 -29.60 15.69
CA VAL A 508 -12.53 -29.36 14.68
C VAL A 508 -11.86 -29.01 13.34
N PRO A 509 -12.22 -29.70 12.23
CA PRO A 509 -11.60 -29.48 10.93
C PRO A 509 -11.93 -28.10 10.37
N GLY A 510 -11.05 -27.52 9.56
CA GLY A 510 -11.28 -26.24 8.91
C GLY A 510 -10.05 -25.74 8.13
N PRO A 511 -10.16 -24.56 7.48
CA PRO A 511 -9.03 -23.96 6.77
C PRO A 511 -7.84 -23.74 7.68
N TYR A 512 -6.63 -23.82 7.11
CA TYR A 512 -5.40 -23.58 7.86
C TYR A 512 -5.37 -22.14 8.40
N PRO A 513 -5.24 -21.93 9.72
CA PRO A 513 -5.16 -20.60 10.27
C PRO A 513 -3.73 -20.06 10.20
N LEU A 514 -3.58 -18.82 9.73
CA LEU A 514 -2.31 -18.09 9.85
C LEU A 514 -2.19 -17.49 11.26
N PRO A 515 -0.97 -17.31 11.79
CA PRO A 515 -0.78 -16.62 13.06
C PRO A 515 -1.44 -15.24 13.03
N ILE A 516 -2.26 -14.95 14.04
CA ILE A 516 -2.93 -13.66 14.29
C ILE A 516 -4.02 -13.30 13.28
N LEU A 517 -3.83 -13.54 11.98
CA LEU A 517 -4.85 -13.33 10.95
C LEU A 517 -5.95 -14.39 10.96
N GLY A 518 -5.70 -15.55 11.58
CA GLY A 518 -6.62 -16.68 11.59
C GLY A 518 -6.87 -17.20 10.17
N THR A 519 -8.11 -17.55 9.84
CA THR A 519 -8.51 -18.03 8.51
C THR A 519 -8.95 -16.90 7.57
N ARG A 520 -8.89 -15.63 7.97
CA ARG A 520 -9.40 -14.50 7.15
C ARG A 520 -8.68 -14.33 5.81
N TRP A 521 -7.46 -14.86 5.67
CA TRP A 521 -6.69 -14.82 4.42
C TRP A 521 -7.41 -15.52 3.25
N ILE A 522 -8.34 -16.44 3.52
CA ILE A 522 -9.11 -17.10 2.45
C ILE A 522 -10.03 -16.13 1.69
N PHE A 523 -10.30 -14.96 2.26
CA PHE A 523 -11.11 -13.88 1.68
C PHE A 523 -10.28 -12.67 1.20
N SER A 524 -8.95 -12.74 1.24
CA SER A 524 -8.05 -11.66 0.80
C SER A 524 -7.55 -11.90 -0.64
N CYS A 525 -6.66 -11.04 -1.15
CA CYS A 525 -6.12 -11.14 -2.51
C CYS A 525 -5.34 -12.44 -2.81
N ILE A 526 -4.86 -13.13 -1.78
CA ILE A 526 -4.18 -14.44 -1.90
C ILE A 526 -5.15 -15.61 -1.67
N GLY A 527 -6.38 -15.33 -1.24
CA GLY A 527 -7.41 -16.31 -0.96
C GLY A 527 -8.22 -16.68 -2.21
N TYR A 528 -8.84 -17.86 -2.18
CA TYR A 528 -9.69 -18.34 -3.28
C TYR A 528 -11.09 -17.72 -3.26
N TYR A 529 -11.56 -17.23 -2.11
CA TYR A 529 -12.91 -16.71 -1.95
C TYR A 529 -12.94 -15.18 -1.96
N LYS A 530 -14.07 -14.62 -2.39
CA LYS A 530 -14.35 -13.19 -2.29
C LYS A 530 -15.31 -12.93 -1.15
N LEU A 531 -15.06 -11.90 -0.34
CA LEU A 531 -15.91 -11.56 0.80
C LEU A 531 -17.35 -11.20 0.39
N ASN A 532 -17.54 -10.53 -0.75
CA ASN A 532 -18.87 -10.26 -1.31
C ASN A 532 -19.58 -11.54 -1.82
N LYS A 533 -18.93 -12.69 -1.82
CA LYS A 533 -19.45 -14.02 -2.16
C LYS A 533 -19.26 -15.02 -1.02
N ILE A 534 -19.27 -14.55 0.23
CA ILE A 534 -19.05 -15.39 1.42
C ILE A 534 -20.02 -16.59 1.51
N HIS A 535 -21.23 -16.43 0.98
CA HIS A 535 -22.22 -17.49 0.95
C HIS A 535 -21.82 -18.68 0.08
N ASP A 536 -21.11 -18.45 -1.03
CA ASP A 536 -20.59 -19.53 -1.87
C ASP A 536 -19.36 -20.18 -1.22
N ALA A 537 -18.55 -19.40 -0.52
CA ALA A 537 -17.44 -19.93 0.27
C ALA A 537 -17.94 -20.93 1.34
N TYR A 538 -18.99 -20.59 2.09
CA TYR A 538 -19.54 -21.50 3.10
C TYR A 538 -20.13 -22.78 2.52
N LYS A 539 -20.65 -22.77 1.29
CA LYS A 539 -21.09 -23.99 0.60
C LYS A 539 -19.90 -24.92 0.35
N ASP A 540 -18.79 -24.39 -0.17
CA ASP A 540 -17.56 -25.15 -0.41
C ASP A 540 -16.91 -25.62 0.90
N LEU A 541 -16.86 -24.78 1.94
CA LEU A 541 -16.34 -25.17 3.26
C LEU A 541 -17.11 -26.34 3.87
N ASN A 542 -18.44 -26.34 3.78
CA ASN A 542 -19.27 -27.48 4.20
C ASN A 542 -18.95 -28.74 3.40
N GLN A 543 -18.75 -28.63 2.07
CA GLN A 543 -18.38 -29.78 1.23
C GLN A 543 -17.01 -30.35 1.61
N ARG A 544 -16.03 -29.50 1.95
CA ARG A 544 -14.66 -29.90 2.28
C ARG A 544 -14.51 -30.46 3.70
N TYR A 545 -15.12 -29.82 4.69
CA TYR A 545 -14.87 -30.12 6.12
C TYR A 545 -16.04 -30.85 6.81
N GLY A 546 -17.21 -30.90 6.18
CA GLY A 546 -18.36 -31.66 6.66
C GLY A 546 -19.23 -30.89 7.66
N ALA A 547 -19.73 -31.60 8.68
CA ALA A 547 -20.79 -31.13 9.58
C ALA A 547 -20.42 -29.88 10.42
N LEU A 548 -19.14 -29.73 10.74
CA LEU A 548 -18.56 -28.61 11.47
C LEU A 548 -17.34 -28.10 10.69
N CYS A 549 -17.14 -26.78 10.68
CA CYS A 549 -15.94 -26.15 10.17
C CYS A 549 -15.46 -25.11 11.17
N LYS A 550 -14.21 -25.22 11.62
CA LYS A 550 -13.55 -24.23 12.45
C LYS A 550 -12.87 -23.19 11.59
N GLU A 551 -13.33 -21.96 11.70
CA GLU A 551 -12.61 -20.80 11.24
C GLU A 551 -11.99 -20.09 12.43
N GLU A 552 -11.00 -19.27 12.16
CA GLU A 552 -10.32 -18.50 13.20
C GLU A 552 -10.36 -17.02 12.82
N ALA A 553 -10.95 -16.20 13.69
CA ALA A 553 -10.93 -14.76 13.54
C ALA A 553 -9.55 -14.20 13.90
N LEU A 554 -9.43 -12.86 13.95
CA LEU A 554 -8.20 -12.22 14.42
C LEU A 554 -7.84 -12.75 15.82
N TRP A 555 -6.54 -12.95 16.06
CA TRP A 555 -6.00 -13.60 17.26
C TRP A 555 -6.30 -15.10 17.39
N ASN A 556 -6.57 -15.76 16.27
CA ASN A 556 -6.85 -17.20 16.24
C ASN A 556 -8.07 -17.57 17.10
N PHE A 557 -9.02 -16.64 17.28
CA PHE A 557 -10.23 -16.89 18.05
C PHE A 557 -11.17 -17.82 17.26
N PRO A 558 -11.58 -18.98 17.82
CA PRO A 558 -12.36 -19.96 17.07
C PRO A 558 -13.79 -19.50 16.84
N VAL A 559 -14.23 -19.58 15.59
CA VAL A 559 -15.61 -19.40 15.14
C VAL A 559 -16.05 -20.70 14.48
N ILE A 560 -17.10 -21.33 15.01
CA ILE A 560 -17.51 -22.67 14.57
C ILE A 560 -18.72 -22.55 13.66
N SER A 561 -18.50 -22.81 12.38
CA SER A 561 -19.56 -22.97 11.39
C SER A 561 -20.22 -24.33 11.55
N VAL A 562 -21.53 -24.33 11.82
CA VAL A 562 -22.36 -25.53 12.07
C VAL A 562 -23.32 -25.74 10.92
N PHE A 563 -23.21 -26.88 10.23
CA PHE A 563 -24.02 -27.20 9.04
C PHE A 563 -25.01 -28.34 9.27
N SER A 564 -24.79 -29.18 10.28
CA SER A 564 -25.61 -30.35 10.55
C SER A 564 -26.97 -29.96 11.15
N ARG A 565 -28.04 -30.64 10.72
CA ARG A 565 -29.39 -30.41 11.26
C ARG A 565 -29.44 -30.64 12.77
N GLN A 566 -28.85 -31.75 13.23
CA GLN A 566 -28.89 -32.15 14.63
C GLN A 566 -28.25 -31.10 15.54
N ASP A 567 -27.08 -30.59 15.17
CA ASP A 567 -26.34 -29.62 15.97
C ASP A 567 -26.99 -28.24 15.95
N ILE A 568 -27.51 -27.79 14.79
CA ILE A 568 -28.28 -26.55 14.68
C ILE A 568 -29.50 -26.61 15.60
N GLU A 569 -30.26 -27.72 15.59
CA GLU A 569 -31.42 -27.90 16.46
C GLU A 569 -31.03 -27.93 17.94
N ALA A 570 -29.94 -28.62 18.29
CA ALA A 570 -29.46 -28.71 19.66
C ALA A 570 -29.19 -27.32 20.24
N ILE A 571 -28.58 -26.43 19.46
CA ILE A 571 -28.28 -25.06 19.89
C ILE A 571 -29.55 -24.19 19.92
N LEU A 572 -30.39 -24.25 18.88
CA LEU A 572 -31.57 -23.38 18.78
C LEU A 572 -32.70 -23.75 19.75
N ARG A 573 -32.78 -25.01 20.19
CA ARG A 573 -33.78 -25.46 21.18
C ARG A 573 -33.41 -25.12 22.61
N ARG A 574 -32.17 -24.73 22.90
CA ARG A 574 -31.76 -24.32 24.23
C ARG A 574 -32.51 -23.08 24.68
N ASN A 575 -33.05 -23.14 25.89
CA ASN A 575 -33.79 -22.04 26.49
C ASN A 575 -32.83 -21.14 27.29
N CYS A 576 -32.20 -20.19 26.60
CA CYS A 576 -31.40 -19.15 27.25
C CYS A 576 -32.28 -17.94 27.59
N LYS A 577 -32.17 -17.42 28.81
CA LYS A 577 -32.87 -16.19 29.22
C LYS A 577 -32.35 -14.97 28.45
N TYR A 578 -31.05 -14.90 28.20
CA TYR A 578 -30.37 -13.80 27.50
C TYR A 578 -29.54 -14.31 26.31
N PRO A 579 -30.17 -14.67 25.18
CA PRO A 579 -29.43 -15.23 24.04
C PRO A 579 -28.35 -14.27 23.54
N LEU A 580 -27.10 -14.70 23.58
CA LEU A 580 -25.94 -13.89 23.23
C LEU A 580 -25.64 -13.96 21.71
N ARG A 581 -25.22 -12.84 21.15
CA ARG A 581 -24.73 -12.73 19.76
C ARG A 581 -23.46 -11.89 19.72
N PRO A 582 -22.52 -12.15 18.80
CA PRO A 582 -21.39 -11.26 18.58
C PRO A 582 -21.89 -9.85 18.23
N PRO A 583 -21.54 -8.81 19.02
CA PRO A 583 -21.91 -7.44 18.68
C PRO A 583 -21.05 -6.94 17.53
N GLN A 584 -21.58 -5.97 16.78
CA GLN A 584 -20.81 -5.27 15.76
C GLN A 584 -19.92 -4.23 16.45
N GLU A 585 -18.64 -4.55 16.55
CA GLU A 585 -17.69 -3.76 17.33
C GLU A 585 -17.61 -2.30 16.87
N VAL A 586 -17.59 -2.06 15.55
CA VAL A 586 -17.49 -0.72 14.98
C VAL A 586 -18.71 0.15 15.29
N ILE A 587 -19.91 -0.42 15.24
CA ILE A 587 -21.15 0.28 15.61
C ILE A 587 -21.19 0.52 17.12
N SER A 588 -20.75 -0.46 17.91
CA SER A 588 -20.67 -0.34 19.36
C SER A 588 -19.75 0.81 19.77
N TYR A 589 -18.59 0.93 19.12
CA TYR A 589 -17.65 2.04 19.32
C TYR A 589 -18.27 3.38 18.91
N TYR A 590 -18.85 3.49 17.71
CA TYR A 590 -19.52 4.71 17.25
C TYR A 590 -20.58 5.18 18.26
N ARG A 591 -21.48 4.29 18.70
CA ARG A 591 -22.54 4.65 19.65
C ARG A 591 -22.01 5.08 21.01
N GLN A 592 -20.94 4.42 21.50
CA GLN A 592 -20.26 4.84 22.73
C GLN A 592 -19.66 6.25 22.61
N THR A 593 -19.17 6.65 21.45
CA THR A 593 -18.62 8.01 21.24
C THR A 593 -19.68 9.09 21.04
N ARG A 594 -20.94 8.72 20.79
CA ARG A 594 -22.06 9.65 20.49
C ARG A 594 -23.08 9.69 21.62
N HIS A 595 -22.62 10.12 22.79
CA HIS A 595 -23.47 10.32 23.98
C HIS A 595 -24.60 11.34 23.77
N ASP A 596 -24.49 12.19 22.74
CA ASP A 596 -25.57 13.08 22.30
C ASP A 596 -26.82 12.31 21.81
N ARG A 597 -26.64 11.09 21.30
CA ARG A 597 -27.68 10.30 20.62
C ARG A 597 -28.00 8.96 21.27
N TYR A 598 -27.05 8.39 22.02
CA TYR A 598 -27.19 7.03 22.56
C TYR A 598 -26.79 6.99 24.04
N THR A 599 -27.58 6.29 24.87
CA THR A 599 -27.16 5.96 26.25
C THR A 599 -26.63 4.53 26.36
N ASN A 600 -26.96 3.68 25.38
CA ASN A 600 -26.61 2.28 25.28
C ASN A 600 -26.29 1.89 23.83
N LEU A 601 -25.91 0.62 23.59
CA LEU A 601 -25.50 0.13 22.27
C LEU A 601 -26.67 -0.19 21.31
N GLY A 602 -27.91 -0.04 21.78
CA GLY A 602 -29.14 -0.38 21.05
C GLY A 602 -29.45 -1.88 21.00
N LEU A 603 -30.68 -2.20 20.57
CA LEU A 603 -31.25 -3.56 20.65
C LEU A 603 -30.43 -4.62 19.89
N VAL A 604 -29.74 -4.22 18.82
CA VAL A 604 -28.93 -5.14 17.99
C VAL A 604 -27.66 -5.56 18.71
N ASN A 605 -26.93 -4.61 19.29
CA ASN A 605 -25.57 -4.82 19.83
C ASN A 605 -25.55 -5.08 21.34
N GLU A 606 -26.54 -4.60 22.09
CA GLU A 606 -26.64 -4.85 23.54
C GLU A 606 -26.73 -6.34 23.88
N GLN A 607 -26.33 -6.71 25.10
CA GLN A 607 -26.35 -8.09 25.60
C GLN A 607 -26.93 -8.19 27.01
N GLY A 608 -27.15 -9.42 27.49
CA GLY A 608 -27.54 -9.66 28.89
C GLY A 608 -28.86 -9.01 29.31
N GLN A 609 -28.87 -8.47 30.53
CA GLN A 609 -30.05 -7.84 31.14
C GLN A 609 -30.46 -6.55 30.42
N THR A 610 -29.51 -5.68 30.09
CA THR A 610 -29.77 -4.41 29.36
C THR A 610 -30.49 -4.67 28.04
N TRP A 611 -30.02 -5.67 27.27
CA TRP A 611 -30.71 -6.10 26.05
C TRP A 611 -32.14 -6.57 26.33
N HIS A 612 -32.36 -7.33 27.40
CA HIS A 612 -33.66 -7.87 27.75
C HIS A 612 -34.66 -6.76 28.11
N ASP A 613 -34.21 -5.75 28.85
CA ASP A 613 -35.03 -4.60 29.24
C ASP A 613 -35.42 -3.78 28.01
N LEU A 614 -34.45 -3.47 27.14
CA LEU A 614 -34.70 -2.82 25.85
C LEU A 614 -35.64 -3.63 24.97
N ARG A 615 -35.43 -4.95 24.88
CA ARG A 615 -36.28 -5.85 24.08
C ARG A 615 -37.72 -5.81 24.56
N THR A 616 -37.93 -5.87 25.87
CA THR A 616 -39.26 -5.87 26.47
C THR A 616 -39.96 -4.53 26.27
N ALA A 617 -39.25 -3.42 26.47
CA ALA A 617 -39.82 -2.08 26.37
C ALA A 617 -40.09 -1.63 24.91
N LEU A 618 -39.22 -1.99 23.96
CA LEU A 618 -39.25 -1.44 22.59
C LEU A 618 -40.05 -2.29 21.60
N THR A 619 -40.28 -3.58 21.86
CA THR A 619 -40.84 -4.50 20.83
C THR A 619 -42.20 -5.09 21.14
N SER A 620 -42.76 -4.83 22.32
CA SER A 620 -44.06 -5.35 22.75
C SER A 620 -45.18 -5.00 21.77
N GLU A 621 -45.29 -3.72 21.38
CA GLU A 621 -46.29 -3.23 20.44
C GLU A 621 -46.01 -3.72 19.01
N LEU A 622 -44.75 -3.63 18.56
CA LEU A 622 -44.35 -4.04 17.21
C LEU A 622 -44.61 -5.54 16.94
N THR A 623 -44.52 -6.37 17.98
CA THR A 623 -44.79 -7.82 17.89
C THR A 623 -46.25 -8.17 18.21
N GLY A 624 -47.06 -7.21 18.64
CA GLY A 624 -48.47 -7.38 18.98
C GLY A 624 -49.32 -7.78 17.77
N ALA A 625 -50.20 -8.78 17.94
CA ALA A 625 -51.09 -9.19 16.86
C ALA A 625 -52.10 -8.09 16.51
N SER A 626 -52.65 -7.40 17.52
CA SER A 626 -53.62 -6.31 17.34
C SER A 626 -53.05 -5.20 16.45
N THR A 627 -51.84 -4.74 16.77
CA THR A 627 -51.12 -3.67 16.05
C THR A 627 -50.88 -4.03 14.59
N VAL A 628 -50.36 -5.24 14.33
CA VAL A 628 -50.08 -5.72 12.98
C VAL A 628 -51.37 -5.86 12.16
N LEU A 629 -52.47 -6.28 12.78
CA LEU A 629 -53.78 -6.40 12.11
C LEU A 629 -54.42 -5.03 11.85
N GLY A 630 -54.31 -4.08 12.79
CA GLY A 630 -54.80 -2.71 12.63
C GLY A 630 -54.09 -1.94 11.51
N PHE A 631 -52.83 -2.29 11.22
CA PHE A 631 -52.07 -1.73 10.11
C PHE A 631 -52.50 -2.27 8.72
N PHE A 632 -53.21 -3.39 8.66
CA PHE A 632 -53.49 -4.09 7.40
C PHE A 632 -54.25 -3.26 6.33
N PRO A 633 -55.23 -2.39 6.66
CA PRO A 633 -55.85 -1.52 5.68
C PRO A 633 -54.86 -0.55 5.02
N ALA A 634 -53.96 0.05 5.81
CA ALA A 634 -52.91 0.93 5.28
C ALA A 634 -51.95 0.15 4.37
N LEU A 635 -51.61 -1.10 4.72
CA LEU A 635 -50.78 -1.96 3.88
C LEU A 635 -51.38 -2.24 2.50
N ASN A 636 -52.72 -2.37 2.39
CA ASN A 636 -53.40 -2.53 1.10
C ASN A 636 -53.13 -1.33 0.18
N VAL A 637 -53.29 -0.12 0.72
CA VAL A 637 -53.03 1.14 -0.01
C VAL A 637 -51.57 1.26 -0.45
N VAL A 638 -50.63 0.87 0.42
CA VAL A 638 -49.20 0.85 0.08
C VAL A 638 -48.92 -0.16 -1.05
N ALA A 639 -49.52 -1.35 -0.99
CA ALA A 639 -49.37 -2.36 -2.03
C ALA A 639 -49.96 -1.93 -3.39
N ASP A 640 -51.09 -1.22 -3.41
CA ASP A 640 -51.68 -0.68 -4.64
C ASP A 640 -50.79 0.40 -5.26
N SER A 641 -50.23 1.28 -4.41
CA SER A 641 -49.27 2.29 -4.85
C SER A 641 -48.02 1.66 -5.45
N PHE A 642 -47.57 0.53 -4.91
CA PHE A 642 -46.44 -0.23 -5.43
C PHE A 642 -46.73 -0.85 -6.80
N ILE A 643 -47.93 -1.41 -6.99
CA ILE A 643 -48.40 -1.93 -8.28
C ILE A 643 -48.42 -0.82 -9.34
N GLU A 644 -48.97 0.34 -9.01
CA GLU A 644 -49.01 1.49 -9.92
C GLU A 644 -47.60 1.99 -10.27
N LEU A 645 -46.69 2.02 -9.28
CA LEU A 645 -45.30 2.37 -9.50
C LEU A 645 -44.62 1.41 -10.50
N ILE A 646 -44.88 0.10 -10.40
CA ILE A 646 -44.39 -0.91 -11.34
C ILE A 646 -44.94 -0.65 -12.75
N ARG A 647 -46.25 -0.40 -12.89
CA ARG A 647 -46.89 -0.13 -14.21
C ARG A 647 -46.27 1.06 -14.93
N ARG A 648 -45.91 2.11 -14.19
CA ARG A 648 -45.32 3.32 -14.77
C ARG A 648 -43.82 3.20 -15.04
N ARG A 649 -43.10 2.40 -14.25
CA ARG A 649 -41.64 2.24 -14.39
C ARG A 649 -41.22 1.19 -15.41
N ARG A 650 -42.11 0.29 -15.80
CA ARG A 650 -41.80 -0.72 -16.83
C ARG A 650 -41.70 -0.09 -18.22
N THR A 651 -40.76 -0.59 -19.02
CA THR A 651 -40.69 -0.35 -20.48
C THR A 651 -41.15 -1.63 -21.18
N GLY A 652 -42.34 -1.58 -21.79
CA GLY A 652 -43.05 -2.80 -22.18
C GLY A 652 -43.47 -3.57 -20.92
N TYR A 653 -42.98 -4.80 -20.74
CA TYR A 653 -43.16 -5.55 -19.51
C TYR A 653 -41.95 -5.47 -18.57
N LYS A 654 -40.80 -4.92 -18.97
CA LYS A 654 -39.55 -5.03 -18.21
C LYS A 654 -39.32 -3.85 -17.26
N VAL A 655 -38.89 -4.12 -16.05
CA VAL A 655 -38.42 -3.13 -15.07
C VAL A 655 -36.94 -3.38 -14.78
N THR A 656 -36.09 -2.40 -15.12
CA THR A 656 -34.65 -2.40 -14.82
C THR A 656 -34.40 -1.69 -13.48
N GLY A 657 -33.55 -2.25 -12.62
CA GLY A 657 -33.27 -1.70 -11.30
C GLY A 657 -34.43 -1.94 -10.32
N PHE A 658 -35.10 -3.09 -10.41
CA PHE A 658 -36.29 -3.39 -9.60
C PHE A 658 -36.02 -3.33 -8.09
N GLU A 659 -34.80 -3.60 -7.65
CA GLU A 659 -34.38 -3.48 -6.25
C GLU A 659 -34.64 -2.09 -5.67
N GLU A 660 -34.51 -1.01 -6.46
CA GLU A 660 -34.78 0.35 -5.99
C GLU A 660 -36.26 0.55 -5.65
N LEU A 661 -37.15 0.00 -6.48
CA LEU A 661 -38.60 0.01 -6.22
C LEU A 661 -38.91 -0.81 -4.97
N ALA A 662 -38.28 -1.97 -4.81
CA ALA A 662 -38.44 -2.82 -3.64
C ALA A 662 -37.95 -2.13 -2.35
N TYR A 663 -36.87 -1.34 -2.39
CA TYR A 663 -36.41 -0.54 -1.25
C TYR A 663 -37.38 0.58 -0.89
N LYS A 664 -37.97 1.27 -1.88
CA LYS A 664 -39.05 2.25 -1.62
C LYS A 664 -40.27 1.58 -0.98
N MET A 665 -40.61 0.37 -1.41
CA MET A 665 -41.67 -0.42 -0.78
C MET A 665 -41.36 -0.75 0.68
N GLY A 666 -40.11 -1.16 0.95
CA GLY A 666 -39.62 -1.39 2.32
C GLY A 666 -39.73 -0.15 3.21
N LEU A 667 -39.29 1.00 2.69
CA LEU A 667 -39.34 2.30 3.36
C LEU A 667 -40.78 2.74 3.67
N GLU A 668 -41.64 2.79 2.66
CA GLU A 668 -43.04 3.22 2.84
C GLU A 668 -43.74 2.29 3.84
N SER A 669 -43.62 0.97 3.68
CA SER A 669 -44.29 0.00 4.56
C SER A 669 -43.85 0.13 6.01
N THR A 670 -42.54 0.32 6.24
CA THR A 670 -41.97 0.39 7.59
C THR A 670 -42.28 1.75 8.26
N CYS A 671 -42.21 2.84 7.51
CA CYS A 671 -42.65 4.16 8.00
C CYS A 671 -44.15 4.17 8.32
N THR A 672 -45.00 3.59 7.48
CA THR A 672 -46.44 3.53 7.76
C THR A 672 -46.74 2.69 9.00
N LEU A 673 -46.04 1.57 9.22
CA LEU A 673 -46.19 0.78 10.45
C LEU A 673 -45.77 1.56 11.70
N ILE A 674 -44.60 2.20 11.64
CA ILE A 674 -43.98 2.78 12.84
C ILE A 674 -44.61 4.13 13.18
N LEU A 675 -44.73 5.01 12.18
CA LEU A 675 -45.23 6.37 12.33
C LEU A 675 -46.76 6.42 12.31
N GLY A 676 -47.41 5.42 11.73
CA GLY A 676 -48.86 5.36 11.56
C GLY A 676 -49.38 6.32 10.48
N ARG A 677 -48.57 6.65 9.47
CA ARG A 677 -48.97 7.52 8.35
C ARG A 677 -48.27 7.17 7.04
N HIS A 678 -48.89 7.52 5.92
CA HIS A 678 -48.29 7.42 4.59
C HIS A 678 -47.38 8.62 4.32
N LEU A 679 -46.16 8.38 3.84
CA LEU A 679 -45.22 9.43 3.47
C LEU A 679 -45.19 9.66 1.95
N GLY A 680 -45.75 8.73 1.17
CA GLY A 680 -45.95 8.89 -0.26
C GLY A 680 -44.69 8.65 -1.10
N PHE A 681 -43.73 7.87 -0.60
CA PHE A 681 -42.50 7.52 -1.34
C PHE A 681 -42.73 6.62 -2.56
N LEU A 682 -43.91 6.02 -2.66
CA LEU A 682 -44.35 5.22 -3.80
C LEU A 682 -45.10 6.02 -4.87
N LYS A 683 -45.36 7.32 -4.64
CA LYS A 683 -46.08 8.14 -5.63
C LYS A 683 -45.25 8.24 -6.92
N PRO A 684 -45.87 8.09 -8.10
CA PRO A 684 -45.16 8.12 -9.38
C PRO A 684 -44.32 9.37 -9.62
N ASP A 685 -44.85 10.53 -9.23
CA ASP A 685 -44.22 11.84 -9.40
C ASP A 685 -43.31 12.21 -8.21
N SER A 686 -43.24 11.33 -7.20
CA SER A 686 -42.28 11.50 -6.10
C SER A 686 -40.90 11.09 -6.58
N SER A 687 -40.18 12.03 -7.20
CA SER A 687 -38.72 12.05 -7.12
C SER A 687 -38.31 12.47 -5.71
N SER A 688 -38.77 11.74 -4.69
CA SER A 688 -38.42 12.02 -3.31
C SER A 688 -36.93 11.76 -3.16
N GLU A 689 -36.15 12.84 -3.32
CA GLU A 689 -34.71 12.87 -3.11
C GLU A 689 -34.38 12.27 -1.75
N LEU A 690 -35.24 12.51 -0.76
CA LEU A 690 -35.18 11.96 0.58
C LEU A 690 -35.21 10.42 0.59
N ALA A 691 -36.15 9.79 -0.12
CA ALA A 691 -36.29 8.33 -0.17
C ALA A 691 -35.08 7.67 -0.82
N VAL A 692 -34.59 8.25 -1.93
CA VAL A 692 -33.41 7.75 -2.65
C VAL A 692 -32.16 7.89 -1.78
N ARG A 693 -31.96 9.07 -1.17
CA ARG A 693 -30.83 9.32 -0.27
C ARG A 693 -30.84 8.41 0.95
N LEU A 694 -32.01 8.16 1.55
CA LEU A 694 -32.13 7.28 2.71
C LEU A 694 -31.87 5.81 2.34
N ALA A 695 -32.45 5.32 1.24
CA ALA A 695 -32.19 3.96 0.76
C ALA A 695 -30.69 3.75 0.46
N GLU A 696 -30.07 4.72 -0.22
CA GLU A 696 -28.64 4.68 -0.50
C GLU A 696 -27.79 4.73 0.78
N ALA A 697 -28.14 5.58 1.74
CA ALA A 697 -27.45 5.65 3.03
C ALA A 697 -27.52 4.31 3.77
N VAL A 698 -28.66 3.62 3.76
CA VAL A 698 -28.81 2.28 4.36
C VAL A 698 -27.96 1.24 3.64
N ARG A 699 -27.91 1.26 2.30
CA ARG A 699 -27.02 0.37 1.53
C ARG A 699 -25.55 0.60 1.86
N VAL A 700 -25.12 1.85 1.89
CA VAL A 700 -23.75 2.24 2.26
C VAL A 700 -23.44 1.80 3.69
N HIS A 701 -24.38 1.97 4.63
CA HIS A 701 -24.22 1.51 6.01
C HIS A 701 -23.96 0.00 6.10
N PHE A 702 -24.73 -0.82 5.37
CA PHE A 702 -24.55 -2.27 5.34
C PHE A 702 -23.19 -2.69 4.74
N THR A 703 -22.81 -2.10 3.60
CA THR A 703 -21.52 -2.39 2.95
C THR A 703 -20.32 -1.91 3.77
N ALA A 704 -20.39 -0.71 4.34
CA ALA A 704 -19.37 -0.17 5.24
C ALA A 704 -19.25 -0.99 6.53
N SER A 705 -20.38 -1.45 7.09
CA SER A 705 -20.41 -2.36 8.24
C SER A 705 -19.73 -3.68 7.94
N ARG A 706 -19.98 -4.28 6.76
CA ARG A 706 -19.27 -5.46 6.27
C ARG A 706 -17.77 -5.21 6.22
N ASP A 707 -17.35 -4.15 5.56
CA ASP A 707 -15.93 -3.90 5.32
C ASP A 707 -15.18 -3.55 6.61
N ALA A 708 -15.81 -2.85 7.55
CA ALA A 708 -15.24 -2.58 8.86
C ALA A 708 -15.24 -3.79 9.81
N PHE A 709 -16.25 -4.66 9.74
CA PHE A 709 -16.37 -5.87 10.58
C PHE A 709 -15.45 -7.01 10.09
N TYR A 710 -15.41 -7.24 8.78
CA TYR A 710 -14.61 -8.30 8.14
C TYR A 710 -13.21 -7.82 7.67
N GLY A 711 -12.95 -6.51 7.66
CA GLY A 711 -11.61 -5.94 7.46
C GLY A 711 -10.70 -6.02 8.69
N LEU A 712 -9.47 -5.51 8.57
CA LEU A 712 -8.61 -5.30 9.73
C LEU A 712 -9.12 -4.08 10.53
N PRO A 713 -9.08 -4.11 11.88
CA PRO A 713 -9.68 -3.07 12.71
C PRO A 713 -8.81 -1.80 12.80
N LEU A 714 -8.13 -1.43 11.71
CA LEU A 714 -7.29 -0.23 11.58
C LEU A 714 -8.09 1.06 11.85
N TRP A 715 -9.41 0.99 11.72
CA TRP A 715 -10.34 2.08 12.05
C TRP A 715 -10.25 2.56 13.51
N LYS A 716 -9.75 1.72 14.43
CA LYS A 716 -9.51 2.09 15.83
C LYS A 716 -8.29 3.00 16.02
N LEU A 717 -7.36 3.02 15.07
CA LEU A 717 -6.17 3.87 15.11
C LEU A 717 -6.32 5.09 14.21
N LEU A 718 -6.84 4.89 13.00
CA LEU A 718 -6.94 5.90 11.95
C LEU A 718 -8.33 5.79 11.32
N PRO A 719 -9.00 6.89 10.97
CA PRO A 719 -10.31 6.82 10.32
C PRO A 719 -10.18 6.26 8.89
N THR A 720 -10.33 4.94 8.75
CA THR A 720 -10.32 4.25 7.45
C THR A 720 -11.50 4.67 6.57
N SER A 721 -11.43 4.43 5.26
CA SER A 721 -12.53 4.77 4.34
C SER A 721 -13.84 4.07 4.72
N ALA A 722 -13.80 2.79 5.09
CA ALA A 722 -14.99 2.06 5.52
C ALA A 722 -15.60 2.66 6.79
N TYR A 723 -14.77 3.06 7.76
CA TYR A 723 -15.25 3.70 8.99
C TYR A 723 -15.84 5.09 8.76
N LYS A 724 -15.23 5.90 7.89
CA LYS A 724 -15.78 7.21 7.50
C LYS A 724 -17.14 7.06 6.83
N GLN A 725 -17.25 6.15 5.86
CA GLN A 725 -18.53 5.85 5.20
C GLN A 725 -19.58 5.32 6.18
N LEU A 726 -19.18 4.50 7.16
CA LEU A 726 -20.08 4.05 8.22
C LEU A 726 -20.61 5.22 9.06
N ILE A 727 -19.73 6.13 9.51
CA ILE A 727 -20.14 7.30 10.29
C ILE A 727 -21.06 8.20 9.46
N GLU A 728 -20.67 8.51 8.23
CA GLU A 728 -21.45 9.38 7.33
C GLU A 728 -22.84 8.80 7.06
N SER A 729 -22.92 7.49 6.79
CA SER A 729 -24.20 6.81 6.56
C SER A 729 -25.05 6.71 7.82
N GLU A 730 -24.47 6.36 8.98
CA GLU A 730 -25.18 6.30 10.26
C GLU A 730 -25.70 7.69 10.68
N ASP A 731 -24.91 8.75 10.49
CA ASP A 731 -25.34 10.13 10.73
C ASP A 731 -26.44 10.55 9.76
N ALA A 732 -26.35 10.20 8.48
CA ALA A 732 -27.38 10.49 7.49
C ALA A 732 -28.70 9.78 7.81
N ILE A 733 -28.66 8.48 8.12
CA ILE A 733 -29.83 7.68 8.52
C ILE A 733 -30.48 8.28 9.75
N TYR A 734 -29.68 8.55 10.80
CA TYR A 734 -30.18 9.11 12.05
C TYR A 734 -30.85 10.47 11.83
N ASN A 735 -30.17 11.39 11.14
CA ASN A 735 -30.67 12.75 10.93
C ASN A 735 -31.94 12.77 10.09
N ILE A 736 -31.96 12.06 8.95
CA ILE A 736 -33.11 12.01 8.03
C ILE A 736 -34.32 11.42 8.75
N ILE A 737 -34.16 10.26 9.39
CA ILE A 737 -35.30 9.60 10.05
C ILE A 737 -35.74 10.40 11.28
N SER A 738 -34.80 10.99 12.04
CA SER A 738 -35.16 11.84 13.17
C SER A 738 -35.98 13.06 12.75
N GLU A 739 -35.66 13.69 11.62
CA GLU A 739 -36.43 14.81 11.07
C GLU A 739 -37.86 14.37 10.71
N ILE A 740 -38.01 13.22 10.04
CA ILE A 740 -39.33 12.63 9.73
C ILE A 740 -40.11 12.34 11.02
N VAL A 741 -39.46 11.79 12.04
CA VAL A 741 -40.06 11.47 13.33
C VAL A 741 -40.51 12.74 14.05
N GLU A 742 -39.66 13.77 14.10
CA GLU A 742 -39.97 15.04 14.76
C GLU A 742 -41.12 15.76 14.07
N ALA A 743 -41.13 15.83 12.73
CA ALA A 743 -42.25 16.36 11.97
C ALA A 743 -43.55 15.60 12.29
N THR A 744 -43.48 14.26 12.36
CA THR A 744 -44.64 13.42 12.71
C THR A 744 -45.14 13.70 14.13
N ILE A 745 -44.24 13.91 15.09
CA ILE A 745 -44.61 14.21 16.48
C ILE A 745 -45.27 15.58 16.58
N LEU A 746 -44.77 16.58 15.84
CA LEU A 746 -45.34 17.92 15.81
C LEU A 746 -46.76 17.91 15.23
N GLU A 747 -46.95 17.30 14.06
CA GLU A 747 -48.27 17.21 13.42
C GLU A 747 -49.30 16.48 14.30
N LYS A 748 -48.91 15.37 14.95
CA LYS A 748 -49.82 14.61 15.84
C LYS A 748 -50.17 15.32 17.15
N ARG A 749 -49.43 16.37 17.54
CA ARG A 749 -49.83 17.21 18.68
C ARG A 749 -50.99 18.14 18.31
N ASP A 750 -51.13 18.50 17.03
CA ASP A 750 -52.20 19.37 16.55
C ASP A 750 -53.49 18.59 16.21
N ASP A 751 -53.39 17.33 15.77
CA ASP A 751 -54.52 16.46 15.38
C ASP A 751 -55.00 15.50 16.50
N ALA A 752 -55.43 16.06 17.64
CA ALA A 752 -55.84 15.31 18.84
C ALA A 752 -57.16 14.48 18.73
N ARG A 753 -57.48 13.84 17.58
CA ARG A 753 -58.82 13.24 17.36
C ARG A 753 -58.95 11.84 16.74
N ASP A 754 -57.90 11.08 16.49
CA ASP A 754 -58.08 9.68 16.04
C ASP A 754 -57.39 8.67 16.98
N GLU A 755 -58.17 8.10 17.89
CA GLU A 755 -57.76 7.14 18.94
C GLU A 755 -57.74 5.67 18.49
N SER A 756 -58.01 5.37 17.21
CA SER A 756 -58.34 3.98 16.85
C SER A 756 -57.15 3.01 16.69
N VAL A 757 -55.90 3.49 16.61
CA VAL A 757 -54.69 2.63 16.71
C VAL A 757 -53.56 3.40 17.39
N GLU A 758 -53.10 2.92 18.55
CA GLU A 758 -51.89 3.46 19.17
C GLU A 758 -50.66 3.03 18.35
N ALA A 759 -50.18 3.93 17.49
CA ALA A 759 -49.04 3.68 16.62
C ALA A 759 -47.80 3.21 17.42
N VAL A 760 -46.97 2.35 16.84
CA VAL A 760 -45.73 1.85 17.47
C VAL A 760 -44.86 3.00 17.99
N LEU A 761 -44.79 4.11 17.23
CA LEU A 761 -44.17 5.36 17.66
C LEU A 761 -44.68 5.85 19.03
N GLN A 762 -45.99 5.94 19.23
CA GLN A 762 -46.57 6.43 20.47
C GLN A 762 -46.29 5.50 21.65
N SER A 763 -46.40 4.18 21.42
CA SER A 763 -46.08 3.18 22.45
C SER A 763 -44.63 3.30 22.93
N ILE A 764 -43.67 3.48 22.02
CA ILE A 764 -42.25 3.71 22.35
C ILE A 764 -42.06 5.05 23.08
N LEU A 765 -42.70 6.12 22.62
CA LEU A 765 -42.60 7.45 23.24
C LEU A 765 -43.14 7.46 24.68
N LYS A 766 -44.21 6.71 24.96
CA LYS A 766 -44.83 6.59 26.30
C LYS A 766 -44.02 5.78 27.31
N GLN A 767 -42.99 5.03 26.91
CA GLN A 767 -42.16 4.25 27.84
C GLN A 767 -41.44 5.15 28.85
N LYS A 768 -41.93 5.23 30.10
CA LYS A 768 -41.39 6.18 31.11
C LYS A 768 -39.96 5.90 31.54
N HIS A 769 -39.52 4.64 31.46
CA HIS A 769 -38.21 4.20 31.96
C HIS A 769 -37.08 4.28 30.91
N LEU A 770 -37.37 4.73 29.69
CA LEU A 770 -36.37 4.89 28.64
C LEU A 770 -36.04 6.38 28.41
N ASP A 771 -34.75 6.67 28.22
CA ASP A 771 -34.28 7.98 27.79
C ASP A 771 -34.85 8.33 26.42
N ILE A 772 -35.11 9.62 26.18
CA ILE A 772 -35.63 10.09 24.89
C ILE A 772 -34.68 9.79 23.73
N ARG A 773 -33.36 9.79 23.99
CA ARG A 773 -32.32 9.42 23.04
C ARG A 773 -32.49 7.98 22.57
N ASP A 774 -32.69 7.05 23.50
CA ASP A 774 -32.85 5.63 23.17
C ASP A 774 -34.18 5.34 22.47
N LYS A 775 -35.24 6.08 22.81
CA LYS A 775 -36.53 6.00 22.11
C LYS A 775 -36.37 6.42 20.64
N LYS A 776 -35.74 7.57 20.40
CA LYS A 776 -35.47 8.08 19.03
C LYS A 776 -34.57 7.10 18.26
N ALA A 777 -33.47 6.67 18.86
CA ALA A 777 -32.56 5.68 18.28
C ALA A 777 -33.28 4.37 17.91
N ALA A 778 -34.17 3.87 18.77
CA ALA A 778 -34.92 2.65 18.48
C ALA A 778 -35.87 2.80 17.28
N ILE A 779 -36.55 3.94 17.15
CA ILE A 779 -37.43 4.24 16.01
C ILE A 779 -36.63 4.32 14.72
N VAL A 780 -35.47 5.00 14.75
CA VAL A 780 -34.52 5.09 13.64
C VAL A 780 -34.07 3.69 13.22
N ASP A 781 -33.62 2.87 14.18
CA ASP A 781 -33.15 1.50 13.94
C ASP A 781 -34.25 0.62 13.33
N PHE A 782 -35.50 0.74 13.80
CA PHE A 782 -36.62 -0.04 13.27
C PHE A 782 -36.98 0.36 11.83
N ILE A 783 -36.98 1.65 11.51
CA ILE A 783 -37.23 2.11 10.13
C ILE A 783 -36.11 1.64 9.21
N ALA A 784 -34.85 1.90 9.57
CA ALA A 784 -33.68 1.55 8.76
C ALA A 784 -33.59 0.03 8.50
N ALA A 785 -33.84 -0.80 9.52
CA ALA A 785 -33.79 -2.25 9.41
C ALA A 785 -34.81 -2.82 8.41
N GLY A 786 -35.96 -2.16 8.22
CA GLY A 786 -37.04 -2.62 7.35
C GLY A 786 -36.86 -2.32 5.86
N ILE A 787 -36.01 -1.36 5.49
CA ILE A 787 -35.86 -0.89 4.10
C ILE A 787 -35.20 -1.97 3.22
N HIS A 788 -33.93 -2.26 3.50
CA HIS A 788 -33.12 -3.19 2.70
C HIS A 788 -33.56 -4.65 2.88
N THR A 789 -33.95 -5.06 4.09
CA THR A 789 -34.26 -6.47 4.36
C THR A 789 -35.56 -6.94 3.69
N LEU A 790 -36.63 -6.13 3.76
CA LEU A 790 -37.89 -6.40 3.06
C LEU A 790 -37.70 -6.27 1.55
N GLY A 791 -37.00 -5.22 1.09
CA GLY A 791 -36.71 -5.01 -0.32
C GLY A 791 -35.98 -6.19 -0.97
N ASN A 792 -34.87 -6.66 -0.38
CA ASN A 792 -34.15 -7.84 -0.87
C ASN A 792 -35.04 -9.09 -0.89
N THR A 793 -35.86 -9.27 0.14
CA THR A 793 -36.77 -10.42 0.22
C THR A 793 -37.81 -10.40 -0.90
N LEU A 794 -38.34 -9.23 -1.26
CA LEU A 794 -39.28 -9.08 -2.38
C LEU A 794 -38.61 -9.42 -3.72
N VAL A 795 -37.37 -8.96 -3.94
CA VAL A 795 -36.59 -9.31 -5.14
C VAL A 795 -36.42 -10.82 -5.25
N PHE A 796 -35.98 -11.48 -4.18
CA PHE A 796 -35.78 -12.93 -4.15
C PHE A 796 -37.08 -13.69 -4.38
N LEU A 797 -38.16 -13.24 -3.73
CA LEU A 797 -39.49 -13.84 -3.85
C LEU A 797 -40.00 -13.79 -5.29
N PHE A 798 -39.98 -12.62 -5.93
CA PHE A 798 -40.47 -12.47 -7.29
C PHE A 798 -39.57 -13.16 -8.31
N HIS A 799 -38.26 -13.14 -8.11
CA HIS A 799 -37.34 -13.93 -8.95
C HIS A 799 -37.68 -15.42 -8.91
N LEU A 800 -37.83 -16.00 -7.72
CA LEU A 800 -38.13 -17.43 -7.57
C LEU A 800 -39.52 -17.80 -8.12
N ILE A 801 -40.53 -16.97 -7.92
CA ILE A 801 -41.88 -17.18 -8.48
C ILE A 801 -41.87 -17.07 -10.00
N GLY A 802 -41.20 -16.06 -10.55
CA GLY A 802 -41.10 -15.86 -12.00
C GLY A 802 -40.33 -16.97 -12.72
N ARG A 803 -39.33 -17.57 -12.07
CA ARG A 803 -38.57 -18.73 -12.58
C ARG A 803 -39.36 -20.04 -12.60
N ASN A 804 -40.52 -20.10 -11.93
CA ASN A 804 -41.32 -21.32 -11.82
C ASN A 804 -42.76 -21.09 -12.31
N PRO A 805 -43.02 -21.07 -13.64
CA PRO A 805 -44.32 -20.73 -14.20
C PRO A 805 -45.48 -21.61 -13.72
N SER A 806 -45.25 -22.91 -13.52
CA SER A 806 -46.27 -23.83 -13.00
C SER A 806 -46.67 -23.51 -11.56
N VAL A 807 -45.70 -23.10 -10.74
CA VAL A 807 -45.95 -22.67 -9.37
C VAL A 807 -46.68 -21.32 -9.36
N GLN A 808 -46.27 -20.41 -10.24
CA GLN A 808 -46.92 -19.10 -10.40
C GLN A 808 -48.39 -19.25 -10.85
N ALA A 809 -48.69 -20.18 -11.76
CA ALA A 809 -50.05 -20.45 -12.20
C ALA A 809 -50.95 -20.96 -11.06
N LYS A 810 -50.48 -21.94 -10.28
CA LYS A 810 -51.21 -22.43 -9.09
C LYS A 810 -51.41 -21.32 -8.04
N LEU A 811 -50.39 -20.48 -7.86
CA LEU A 811 -50.47 -19.35 -6.94
C LEU A 811 -51.49 -18.31 -7.40
N TYR A 812 -51.54 -18.03 -8.71
CA TYR A 812 -52.57 -17.19 -9.32
C TYR A 812 -53.96 -17.78 -9.11
N GLU A 813 -54.16 -19.08 -9.37
CA GLU A 813 -55.45 -19.76 -9.14
C GLU A 813 -55.91 -19.64 -7.68
N GLU A 814 -55.03 -19.93 -6.70
CA GLU A 814 -55.38 -19.77 -5.28
C GLU A 814 -55.73 -18.31 -4.98
N THR A 815 -54.87 -17.36 -5.34
CA THR A 815 -55.06 -15.94 -4.97
C THR A 815 -56.25 -15.29 -5.66
N TYR A 816 -56.55 -15.67 -6.90
CA TYR A 816 -57.72 -15.22 -7.64
C TYR A 816 -59.02 -15.78 -7.04
N SER A 817 -59.00 -17.02 -6.53
CA SER A 817 -60.17 -17.63 -5.86
C SER A 817 -60.53 -16.97 -4.53
N LEU A 818 -59.59 -16.26 -3.89
CA LEU A 818 -59.79 -15.65 -2.58
C LEU A 818 -60.62 -14.36 -2.62
N ALA A 819 -60.49 -13.56 -3.69
CA ALA A 819 -61.24 -12.31 -3.85
C ALA A 819 -61.44 -11.97 -5.33
N PRO A 820 -62.61 -11.42 -5.72
CA PRO A 820 -62.87 -10.97 -7.09
C PRO A 820 -61.84 -9.96 -7.59
N ALA A 821 -61.54 -9.96 -8.89
CA ALA A 821 -60.61 -9.00 -9.51
C ALA A 821 -60.94 -7.54 -9.13
N GLY A 822 -59.91 -6.75 -8.79
CA GLY A 822 -60.08 -5.36 -8.35
C GLY A 822 -60.54 -5.17 -6.90
N CYS A 823 -60.90 -6.23 -6.17
CA CYS A 823 -61.19 -6.13 -4.73
C CYS A 823 -59.94 -6.30 -3.86
N ASP A 824 -59.90 -5.54 -2.77
CA ASP A 824 -58.91 -5.68 -1.71
C ASP A 824 -58.94 -7.07 -1.08
N LEU A 825 -57.77 -7.57 -0.72
CA LEU A 825 -57.64 -8.80 0.04
C LEU A 825 -57.83 -8.49 1.52
N THR A 826 -58.67 -9.27 2.19
CA THR A 826 -58.85 -9.21 3.65
C THR A 826 -57.85 -10.11 4.38
N ILE A 827 -57.69 -9.91 5.69
CA ILE A 827 -56.89 -10.81 6.54
C ILE A 827 -57.43 -12.25 6.47
N ASP A 828 -58.74 -12.43 6.45
CA ASP A 828 -59.35 -13.75 6.40
C ASP A 828 -59.10 -14.45 5.05
N ASN A 829 -59.01 -13.69 3.96
CA ASN A 829 -58.54 -14.22 2.68
C ASN A 829 -57.10 -14.76 2.81
N LEU A 830 -56.19 -13.96 3.36
CA LEU A 830 -54.79 -14.38 3.54
C LEU A 830 -54.64 -15.55 4.51
N ARG A 831 -55.49 -15.67 5.54
CA ARG A 831 -55.52 -16.85 6.44
C ARG A 831 -55.84 -18.13 5.67
N GLN A 832 -56.66 -18.07 4.63
CA GLN A 832 -57.01 -19.22 3.80
C GLN A 832 -55.94 -19.56 2.74
N ALA A 833 -55.09 -18.60 2.36
CA ALA A 833 -54.03 -18.74 1.36
C ALA A 833 -52.87 -19.66 1.83
N LYS A 834 -53.07 -20.97 1.76
CA LYS A 834 -52.10 -21.97 2.24
C LYS A 834 -50.92 -22.10 1.28
N TYR A 835 -51.17 -22.14 -0.02
CA TYR A 835 -50.14 -22.28 -1.04
C TYR A 835 -49.27 -21.03 -1.14
N LEU A 836 -49.87 -19.82 -1.01
CA LEU A 836 -49.15 -18.55 -0.88
C LEU A 836 -48.11 -18.57 0.25
N ARG A 837 -48.51 -19.01 1.46
CA ARG A 837 -47.57 -19.13 2.59
C ARG A 837 -46.50 -20.19 2.34
N ALA A 838 -46.85 -21.28 1.68
CA ALA A 838 -45.91 -22.32 1.30
C ALA A 838 -44.86 -21.79 0.30
N CYS A 839 -45.27 -20.97 -0.68
CA CYS A 839 -44.37 -20.29 -1.61
C CYS A 839 -43.41 -19.36 -0.87
N ILE A 840 -43.90 -18.51 0.02
CA ILE A 840 -43.05 -17.59 0.80
C ILE A 840 -42.05 -18.37 1.67
N THR A 841 -42.50 -19.45 2.32
CA THR A 841 -41.64 -20.31 3.14
C THR A 841 -40.57 -21.01 2.29
N GLU A 842 -40.94 -21.49 1.11
CA GLU A 842 -39.99 -22.10 0.17
C GLU A 842 -38.98 -21.09 -0.37
N SER A 843 -39.40 -19.84 -0.60
CA SER A 843 -38.50 -18.75 -0.97
C SER A 843 -37.47 -18.46 0.12
N PHE A 844 -37.89 -18.42 1.39
CA PHE A 844 -36.96 -18.28 2.50
C PHE A 844 -35.98 -19.44 2.63
N ARG A 845 -36.39 -20.67 2.30
CA ARG A 845 -35.47 -21.83 2.26
C ARG A 845 -34.46 -21.70 1.12
N MET A 846 -34.91 -21.25 -0.05
CA MET A 846 -34.13 -21.24 -1.28
C MET A 846 -33.15 -20.06 -1.35
N ILE A 847 -33.59 -18.84 -1.03
CA ILE A 847 -32.76 -17.63 -1.05
C ILE A 847 -33.19 -16.69 0.11
N PRO A 848 -32.59 -16.79 1.31
CA PRO A 848 -32.87 -15.90 2.43
C PRO A 848 -31.94 -14.68 2.49
N THR A 849 -32.44 -13.56 2.97
CA THR A 849 -31.63 -12.35 3.27
C THR A 849 -30.57 -12.59 4.35
N THR A 850 -30.86 -13.46 5.34
CA THR A 850 -29.90 -13.88 6.37
C THR A 850 -29.56 -15.36 6.19
N THR A 851 -28.30 -15.65 5.90
CA THR A 851 -27.84 -16.99 5.51
C THR A 851 -27.56 -17.92 6.70
N CYS A 852 -27.19 -17.34 7.84
CA CYS A 852 -26.87 -18.07 9.07
C CYS A 852 -27.28 -17.29 10.32
N ILE A 853 -27.41 -18.00 11.45
CA ILE A 853 -27.72 -17.42 12.76
C ILE A 853 -26.47 -17.48 13.63
N ALA A 854 -25.94 -16.34 14.07
CA ALA A 854 -24.85 -16.30 15.04
C ALA A 854 -25.34 -16.48 16.49
N ARG A 855 -24.60 -17.23 17.30
CA ARG A 855 -24.77 -17.35 18.76
C ARG A 855 -23.41 -17.38 19.45
N ILE A 856 -23.38 -16.88 20.68
CA ILE A 856 -22.30 -17.19 21.64
C ILE A 856 -22.91 -18.17 22.64
N LEU A 857 -22.25 -19.32 22.85
CA LEU A 857 -22.72 -20.32 23.79
C LEU A 857 -22.65 -19.79 25.22
N ASP A 858 -23.72 -19.94 25.98
CA ASP A 858 -23.82 -19.62 27.40
C ASP A 858 -23.37 -20.76 28.30
N GLU A 859 -23.55 -22.00 27.84
CA GLU A 859 -23.18 -23.23 28.55
C GLU A 859 -22.43 -24.20 27.63
N PRO A 860 -21.53 -25.06 28.18
CA PRO A 860 -20.87 -26.10 27.41
C PRO A 860 -21.85 -27.01 26.65
N ILE A 861 -21.47 -27.49 25.47
CA ILE A 861 -22.30 -28.37 24.63
C ILE A 861 -21.45 -29.36 23.85
N GLU A 862 -21.99 -30.53 23.58
CA GLU A 862 -21.40 -31.52 22.68
C GLU A 862 -22.09 -31.47 21.32
N LEU A 863 -21.33 -31.32 20.24
CA LEU A 863 -21.84 -31.27 18.86
C LEU A 863 -20.94 -32.11 17.97
N SER A 864 -21.54 -33.00 17.17
CA SER A 864 -20.81 -33.90 16.24
C SER A 864 -19.55 -34.57 16.81
N GLY A 865 -19.56 -34.94 18.10
CA GLY A 865 -18.43 -35.61 18.77
C GLY A 865 -17.38 -34.71 19.42
N TYR A 866 -17.56 -33.38 19.33
CA TYR A 866 -16.66 -32.38 19.94
C TYR A 866 -17.33 -31.68 21.11
N ARG A 867 -16.55 -31.36 22.15
CA ARG A 867 -17.03 -30.61 23.32
C ARG A 867 -16.63 -29.14 23.23
N PHE A 868 -17.61 -28.26 23.25
CA PHE A 868 -17.46 -26.80 23.23
C PHE A 868 -17.73 -26.22 24.61
N THR A 869 -16.99 -25.17 24.99
CA THR A 869 -17.18 -24.45 26.24
C THR A 869 -18.12 -23.26 26.07
N ALA A 870 -18.66 -22.76 27.18
CA ALA A 870 -19.28 -21.44 27.22
C ALA A 870 -18.33 -20.36 26.65
N GLY A 871 -18.87 -19.37 25.96
CA GLY A 871 -18.14 -18.33 25.24
C GLY A 871 -17.77 -18.67 23.79
N THR A 872 -17.93 -19.93 23.34
CA THR A 872 -17.66 -20.30 21.93
C THR A 872 -18.64 -19.60 21.00
N THR A 873 -18.15 -18.99 19.93
CA THR A 873 -19.00 -18.40 18.87
C THR A 873 -19.33 -19.44 17.82
N VAL A 874 -20.62 -19.59 17.52
CA VAL A 874 -21.14 -20.53 16.53
C VAL A 874 -21.96 -19.80 15.47
N LEU A 875 -21.77 -20.19 14.20
CA LEU A 875 -22.55 -19.73 13.05
C LEU A 875 -23.41 -20.90 12.56
N LEU A 876 -24.72 -20.79 12.74
CA LEU A 876 -25.67 -21.84 12.39
C LEU A 876 -26.11 -21.63 10.94
N HIS A 877 -25.57 -22.39 10.01
CA HIS A 877 -25.79 -22.24 8.56
C HIS A 877 -27.11 -22.86 8.11
N THR A 878 -28.21 -22.25 8.57
CA THR A 878 -29.58 -22.69 8.27
C THR A 878 -29.87 -22.74 6.77
N TRP A 879 -29.32 -21.80 5.97
CA TRP A 879 -29.54 -21.81 4.52
C TRP A 879 -28.92 -23.04 3.85
N ILE A 880 -27.66 -23.35 4.16
CA ILE A 880 -26.96 -24.52 3.60
C ILE A 880 -27.65 -25.81 4.05
N ALA A 881 -28.05 -25.88 5.32
CA ALA A 881 -28.85 -27.01 5.83
C ALA A 881 -30.21 -27.13 5.11
N GLY A 882 -30.83 -26.00 4.75
CA GLY A 882 -32.06 -25.91 3.98
C GLY A 882 -31.94 -26.36 2.52
N LEU A 883 -30.75 -26.27 1.94
CA LEU A 883 -30.43 -26.74 0.58
C LEU A 883 -29.85 -28.16 0.53
N ASN A 884 -29.76 -28.85 1.67
CA ASN A 884 -29.18 -30.18 1.75
C ASN A 884 -30.23 -31.28 1.49
N GLU A 885 -29.95 -32.18 0.54
CA GLU A 885 -30.81 -33.32 0.19
C GLU A 885 -31.09 -34.27 1.38
N LYS A 886 -30.19 -34.33 2.37
CA LYS A 886 -30.40 -35.11 3.61
C LYS A 886 -31.55 -34.56 4.47
N ASN A 887 -31.84 -33.26 4.35
CA ASN A 887 -32.86 -32.58 5.14
C ASN A 887 -34.15 -32.32 4.34
N PHE A 888 -34.02 -32.06 3.03
CA PHE A 888 -35.11 -31.74 2.13
C PHE A 888 -34.97 -32.53 0.82
N LYS A 889 -35.89 -33.44 0.53
CA LYS A 889 -35.89 -34.17 -0.75
C LYS A 889 -36.06 -33.21 -1.93
N ASN A 890 -35.28 -33.38 -3.00
CA ASN A 890 -35.20 -32.47 -4.14
C ASN A 890 -34.94 -31.02 -3.66
N ALA A 891 -33.94 -30.84 -2.80
CA ALA A 891 -33.62 -29.57 -2.16
C ALA A 891 -33.33 -28.45 -3.16
N GLY A 892 -32.76 -28.77 -4.31
CA GLY A 892 -32.46 -27.80 -5.37
C GLY A 892 -33.68 -27.31 -6.17
N LYS A 893 -34.85 -27.98 -6.06
CA LYS A 893 -36.07 -27.57 -6.76
C LYS A 893 -36.94 -26.69 -5.87
N TYR A 894 -37.51 -25.64 -6.45
CA TYR A 894 -38.52 -24.80 -5.80
C TYR A 894 -39.86 -25.56 -5.77
N LEU A 895 -40.22 -26.12 -4.61
CA LEU A 895 -41.38 -26.99 -4.45
C LEU A 895 -42.19 -26.57 -3.22
N PRO A 896 -43.11 -25.60 -3.32
CA PRO A 896 -43.96 -25.16 -2.21
C PRO A 896 -44.79 -26.30 -1.60
N GLU A 897 -45.18 -27.29 -2.39
CA GLU A 897 -46.02 -28.42 -1.96
C GLU A 897 -45.45 -29.20 -0.76
N ARG A 898 -44.12 -29.14 -0.54
CA ARG A 898 -43.46 -29.77 0.61
C ARG A 898 -43.94 -29.25 1.96
N TRP A 899 -44.49 -28.03 1.99
CA TRP A 899 -45.01 -27.39 3.19
C TRP A 899 -46.50 -27.68 3.43
N LEU A 900 -47.20 -28.21 2.43
CA LEU A 900 -48.61 -28.58 2.53
C LEU A 900 -48.78 -30.06 2.86
N THR A 901 -48.04 -30.92 2.15
CA THR A 901 -48.05 -32.37 2.33
C THR A 901 -46.61 -32.84 2.53
N PRO A 902 -46.06 -32.74 3.75
CA PRO A 902 -44.67 -33.09 4.03
C PRO A 902 -44.46 -34.59 3.83
N VAL A 903 -43.62 -34.95 2.85
CA VAL A 903 -43.25 -36.35 2.56
C VAL A 903 -42.31 -36.92 3.64
N SER A 904 -41.60 -36.05 4.35
CA SER A 904 -40.71 -36.38 5.46
C SER A 904 -40.73 -35.28 6.53
N PRO A 905 -40.48 -35.58 7.82
CA PRO A 905 -40.45 -34.57 8.86
C PRO A 905 -39.27 -33.59 8.68
N HIS A 906 -39.58 -32.43 8.12
CA HIS A 906 -38.67 -31.29 8.03
C HIS A 906 -38.65 -30.53 9.34
N SER A 907 -37.47 -30.03 9.72
CA SER A 907 -37.35 -29.22 10.93
C SER A 907 -37.63 -27.76 10.62
N PRO A 908 -38.57 -27.10 11.31
CA PRO A 908 -38.85 -25.69 11.09
C PRO A 908 -37.67 -24.79 11.46
N LEU A 909 -36.75 -25.28 12.30
CA LEU A 909 -35.56 -24.54 12.73
C LEU A 909 -34.50 -24.40 11.62
N LEU A 910 -34.62 -25.14 10.52
CA LEU A 910 -33.73 -25.00 9.35
C LEU A 910 -34.19 -23.88 8.40
N VAL A 911 -35.45 -23.45 8.48
CA VAL A 911 -35.98 -22.32 7.72
C VAL A 911 -36.35 -21.21 8.68
N ALA A 912 -35.31 -20.56 9.21
CA ALA A 912 -35.42 -19.53 10.25
C ALA A 912 -34.85 -18.18 9.78
N PRO A 913 -35.38 -17.56 8.70
CA PRO A 913 -34.86 -16.31 8.12
C PRO A 913 -34.91 -15.12 9.09
N PHE A 914 -35.79 -15.18 10.09
CA PHE A 914 -35.94 -14.17 11.15
C PHE A 914 -35.16 -14.53 12.43
N GLY A 915 -34.40 -15.62 12.43
CA GLY A 915 -33.82 -16.22 13.62
C GLY A 915 -34.84 -17.04 14.43
N ALA A 916 -34.44 -17.44 15.64
CA ALA A 916 -35.25 -18.24 16.55
C ALA A 916 -35.06 -17.84 18.02
N GLY A 917 -36.03 -18.22 18.86
CA GLY A 917 -36.03 -17.99 20.31
C GLY A 917 -36.34 -16.54 20.71
N ARG A 918 -35.94 -16.14 21.92
CA ARG A 918 -36.26 -14.81 22.51
C ARG A 918 -35.67 -13.63 21.72
N ARG A 919 -34.59 -13.85 20.96
CA ARG A 919 -33.92 -12.84 20.13
C ARG A 919 -34.31 -12.91 18.65
N ILE A 920 -35.48 -13.47 18.34
CA ILE A 920 -36.07 -13.45 17.00
C ILE A 920 -36.33 -12.02 16.52
N CYS A 921 -36.28 -11.79 15.21
CA CYS A 921 -36.58 -10.49 14.61
C CYS A 921 -37.94 -9.96 15.11
N PRO A 922 -38.01 -8.73 15.63
CA PRO A 922 -39.28 -8.16 16.10
C PRO A 922 -40.25 -7.89 14.95
N GLY A 923 -39.74 -7.59 13.74
CA GLY A 923 -40.57 -7.32 12.57
C GLY A 923 -41.15 -8.56 11.88
N LYS A 924 -40.90 -9.79 12.36
CA LYS A 924 -41.29 -11.04 11.67
C LYS A 924 -42.77 -11.06 11.24
N ARG A 925 -43.69 -10.79 12.18
CA ARG A 925 -45.14 -10.86 11.92
C ARG A 925 -45.60 -9.88 10.86
N PHE A 926 -45.09 -8.65 10.94
CA PHE A 926 -45.35 -7.61 9.96
C PHE A 926 -44.81 -7.99 8.57
N VAL A 927 -43.54 -8.39 8.49
CA VAL A 927 -42.92 -8.75 7.21
C VAL A 927 -43.62 -9.93 6.55
N GLU A 928 -43.96 -10.97 7.31
CA GLU A 928 -44.70 -12.13 6.77
C GLU A 928 -46.08 -11.73 6.23
N LEU A 929 -46.78 -10.81 6.89
CA LEU A 929 -48.07 -10.29 6.43
C LEU A 929 -47.91 -9.42 5.18
N ALA A 930 -46.91 -8.54 5.16
CA ALA A 930 -46.57 -7.71 4.01
C ALA A 930 -46.25 -8.57 2.78
N LEU A 931 -45.36 -9.54 2.90
CA LEU A 931 -45.01 -10.43 1.79
C LEU A 931 -46.22 -11.21 1.26
N GLN A 932 -47.10 -11.69 2.14
CA GLN A 932 -48.34 -12.37 1.73
C GLN A 932 -49.22 -11.45 0.90
N LEU A 933 -49.53 -10.25 1.41
CA LEU A 933 -50.41 -9.32 0.70
C LEU A 933 -49.82 -8.88 -0.64
N ILE A 934 -48.55 -8.46 -0.63
CA ILE A 934 -47.87 -7.92 -1.81
C ILE A 934 -47.79 -9.00 -2.89
N LEU A 935 -47.35 -10.21 -2.55
CA LEU A 935 -47.25 -11.29 -3.54
C LEU A 935 -48.63 -11.66 -4.09
N ALA A 936 -49.65 -11.75 -3.23
CA ALA A 936 -51.00 -12.08 -3.68
C ALA A 936 -51.57 -11.00 -4.61
N LYS A 937 -51.40 -9.71 -4.32
CA LYS A 937 -51.84 -8.64 -5.22
C LYS A 937 -51.01 -8.62 -6.53
N ILE A 938 -49.68 -8.73 -6.44
CA ILE A 938 -48.80 -8.71 -7.62
C ILE A 938 -49.12 -9.84 -8.59
N VAL A 939 -49.31 -11.08 -8.12
CA VAL A 939 -49.59 -12.23 -9.00
C VAL A 939 -50.99 -12.17 -9.61
N ARG A 940 -51.96 -11.54 -8.93
CA ARG A 940 -53.30 -11.28 -9.49
C ARG A 940 -53.25 -10.29 -10.66
N GLU A 941 -52.43 -9.25 -10.53
CA GLU A 941 -52.32 -8.17 -11.54
C GLU A 941 -51.32 -8.49 -12.66
N PHE A 942 -50.25 -9.23 -12.35
CA PHE A 942 -49.14 -9.46 -13.27
C PHE A 942 -48.75 -10.94 -13.36
N GLU A 943 -48.29 -11.31 -14.55
CA GLU A 943 -47.38 -12.41 -14.74
C GLU A 943 -45.95 -11.93 -14.59
N ILE A 944 -45.23 -12.52 -13.63
CA ILE A 944 -43.83 -12.23 -13.36
C ILE A 944 -42.97 -13.06 -14.30
N ILE A 945 -42.15 -12.39 -15.10
CA ILE A 945 -41.26 -12.99 -16.10
C ILE A 945 -39.81 -12.73 -15.69
N VAL A 946 -38.97 -13.76 -15.77
CA VAL A 946 -37.55 -13.68 -15.40
C VAL A 946 -36.71 -14.22 -16.55
N ASP A 947 -35.97 -13.33 -17.20
CA ASP A 947 -35.10 -13.67 -18.33
C ASP A 947 -33.68 -14.08 -17.88
N GLU A 948 -33.21 -13.53 -16.76
CA GLU A 948 -31.82 -13.66 -16.30
C GLU A 948 -31.75 -14.33 -14.91
N GLU A 949 -30.63 -15.02 -14.64
CA GLU A 949 -30.35 -15.57 -13.32
C GLU A 949 -29.92 -14.45 -12.36
N LEU A 950 -30.39 -14.52 -11.11
CA LEU A 950 -30.08 -13.49 -10.13
C LEU A 950 -28.66 -13.67 -9.58
N ASP A 951 -27.77 -12.69 -9.87
CA ASP A 951 -26.46 -12.65 -9.23
C ASP A 951 -26.61 -12.13 -7.78
N LEU A 952 -26.07 -12.88 -6.82
CA LEU A 952 -26.18 -12.58 -5.39
C LEU A 952 -24.87 -12.03 -4.84
N GLN A 953 -24.94 -11.07 -3.93
CA GLN A 953 -23.77 -10.54 -3.23
C GLN A 953 -24.04 -10.41 -1.73
N PHE A 954 -22.96 -10.38 -0.95
CA PHE A 954 -22.99 -10.20 0.48
C PHE A 954 -22.61 -8.75 0.84
N GLU A 955 -23.57 -8.01 1.35
CA GLU A 955 -23.44 -6.64 1.86
C GLU A 955 -23.61 -6.62 3.39
N PHE A 956 -23.08 -7.61 4.13
CA PHE A 956 -23.43 -7.95 5.53
C PHE A 956 -24.74 -8.75 5.66
N ILE A 957 -25.69 -8.51 4.74
CA ILE A 957 -26.83 -9.37 4.45
C ILE A 957 -26.72 -9.86 2.99
N LEU A 958 -27.44 -10.93 2.64
CA LEU A 958 -27.56 -11.34 1.26
C LEU A 958 -28.42 -10.32 0.49
N ALA A 959 -27.90 -9.85 -0.62
CA ALA A 959 -28.52 -8.85 -1.49
C ALA A 959 -28.38 -9.28 -2.96
N PRO A 960 -29.30 -8.85 -3.84
CA PRO A 960 -29.09 -8.97 -5.27
C PRO A 960 -27.96 -8.03 -5.72
N LYS A 961 -27.23 -8.41 -6.76
CA LYS A 961 -26.28 -7.53 -7.43
C LYS A 961 -27.00 -6.83 -8.58
N GLY A 962 -27.25 -5.53 -8.42
CA GLY A 962 -27.99 -4.72 -9.38
C GLY A 962 -27.19 -4.32 -10.63
N PRO A 963 -27.87 -3.77 -11.66
CA PRO A 963 -29.32 -3.55 -11.70
C PRO A 963 -30.10 -4.86 -11.96
N VAL A 964 -31.15 -5.13 -11.19
CA VAL A 964 -31.99 -6.34 -11.37
C VAL A 964 -33.07 -6.09 -12.41
N LEU A 965 -33.19 -7.02 -13.37
CA LEU A 965 -34.23 -7.01 -14.39
C LEU A 965 -35.36 -7.99 -14.04
N LEU A 966 -36.58 -7.48 -13.85
CA LEU A 966 -37.79 -8.31 -13.70
C LEU A 966 -38.88 -7.86 -14.67
N GLY A 967 -39.58 -8.83 -15.26
CA GLY A 967 -40.71 -8.61 -16.14
C GLY A 967 -42.04 -8.69 -15.39
N PHE A 968 -42.96 -7.78 -15.68
CA PHE A 968 -44.33 -7.70 -15.17
C PHE A 968 -45.29 -7.45 -16.34
N ARG A 969 -45.86 -8.53 -16.87
CA ARG A 969 -46.87 -8.51 -17.93
C ARG A 969 -48.25 -8.48 -17.29
N ASP A 970 -49.15 -7.58 -17.71
CA ASP A 970 -50.51 -7.55 -17.15
C ASP A 970 -51.23 -8.88 -17.40
N ARG A 971 -51.95 -9.37 -16.39
CA ARG A 971 -52.90 -10.47 -16.56
C ARG A 971 -54.26 -9.90 -16.97
N SER A 972 -54.88 -10.56 -17.94
CA SER A 972 -56.20 -10.26 -18.47
C SER A 972 -57.31 -10.63 -17.51
#